data_AF-A0A932ZXW1-F1
#
_entry.id   AF-A0A932ZXW1-F1
#
_cell.length_a   1.000
_cell.length_b   1.000
_cell.length_c   1.000
_cell.angle_alpha   90.00
_cell.angle_beta   90.00
_cell.angle_gamma   90.00
#
_symmetry.space_group_name_H-M   'P 1'
#
loop_
_entity.id
_entity.type
_entity.pdbx_description
1 polymer ?
#
loop_
_entity_poly.entity_id
_entity_poly.type
_entity_poly.pdbx_seq_one_letter_code
_entity_poly.pdbx_strand_id
1 'polypeptide(L)'
;MFHRLQLNIFCVLFLVLFLFNAASFESVSFGIVLLGFYLAVFGWELGGVFVASEKAVLRWWIGMWVLLSCLLIVLTASYYLWAITSEVVLICVLVTPAIILWLTKRFKTRSLFGHAHDLWHERRHRLPTLTWLVIAIVLFLFVLFFRALGAHPVTDAVRSVWERLPKSLFLLFALIASFVFGLLWRGRERALSLLLVCVLLFATLSVTAIAFPIGFGFDSFIHKATETHLAEFGTITPKPFYYIGQYALVLFAYHGFQIPIDLADTFLVPILTALLLPMAWYFAAAHITRKRGTAMLTLTGLFLLPLSQFIVTTPQALANLWTILLILASVPYLLEKEHPRLRVLLLASIATALIHPIAGIPALLYFIFLATDPSRTNPHTPKTNRVVRLFLIAFACVVLPLSFVVNSLVSGQALGLNWASLNPLTWVSSLNLAVFFENRFSPLLDLVYLYGLNSMLILILIAVFAWIEYRRDLSVRFRALLLMVLALTVNYLIMSTLLDFTFLIDYERLNYAARLLPLISFFLVPLLILGLGHLFVNIKGQPLILRACVLVGIVAIASSSFYLSYPRRDAYESNRGFNVSQADIDAVHLVESMAAGVPYLALANQSVSAAAIQEIGFRYYGDLFFYPIPTGGELYASFLAMNESPTRDTAEQALEIVPQHGDVTTLFFLVNNYWWNAPRTIETAKMTADDWRSLGDGQIYLFRYDL
;
A
#
# COMPACT_ATOMS: atom_id res chain seq x y z
N MET A 1 -41.55 -4.34 8.01
CA MET A 1 -41.33 -5.16 9.22
C MET A 1 -40.49 -6.40 8.89
N PHE A 2 -40.84 -7.17 7.85
CA PHE A 2 -40.12 -8.38 7.41
C PHE A 2 -38.62 -8.23 7.08
N HIS A 3 -38.17 -7.16 6.42
CA HIS A 3 -36.74 -7.01 6.08
C HIS A 3 -35.81 -6.79 7.29
N ARG A 4 -36.32 -6.18 8.37
CA ARG A 4 -35.57 -6.03 9.61
C ARG A 4 -35.43 -7.36 10.34
N LEU A 5 -36.43 -8.23 10.20
CA LEU A 5 -36.36 -9.60 10.72
C LEU A 5 -35.24 -10.39 10.01
N GLN A 6 -35.08 -10.24 8.70
CA GLN A 6 -34.00 -10.89 7.94
C GLN A 6 -32.61 -10.46 8.41
N LEU A 7 -32.37 -9.14 8.59
CA LEU A 7 -31.11 -8.64 9.10
C LEU A 7 -30.85 -9.13 10.54
N ASN A 8 -31.87 -9.14 11.40
CA ASN A 8 -31.74 -9.70 12.76
C ASN A 8 -31.37 -11.18 12.73
N ILE A 9 -32.04 -11.99 11.90
CA ILE A 9 -31.73 -13.42 11.74
C ILE A 9 -30.30 -13.60 11.26
N PHE A 10 -29.86 -12.82 10.27
CA PHE A 10 -28.47 -12.85 9.80
C PHE A 10 -27.50 -12.49 10.91
N CYS A 11 -27.73 -11.42 11.67
CA CYS A 11 -26.85 -11.01 12.77
C CYS A 11 -26.72 -12.14 13.81
N VAL A 12 -27.82 -12.78 14.19
CA VAL A 12 -27.80 -13.91 15.14
C VAL A 12 -27.04 -15.09 14.54
N LEU A 13 -27.35 -15.49 13.31
CA LEU A 13 -26.67 -16.60 12.64
C LEU A 13 -25.17 -16.33 12.47
N PHE A 14 -24.80 -15.13 12.04
CA PHE A 14 -23.41 -14.69 11.93
C PHE A 14 -22.70 -14.81 13.27
N LEU A 15 -23.29 -14.31 14.36
CA LEU A 15 -22.70 -14.40 15.69
C LEU A 15 -22.55 -15.85 16.17
N VAL A 16 -23.54 -16.71 15.91
CA VAL A 16 -23.45 -18.15 16.25
C VAL A 16 -22.32 -18.81 15.48
N LEU A 17 -22.25 -18.61 14.16
CA LEU A 17 -21.21 -19.19 13.31
C LEU A 17 -19.82 -18.63 13.65
N PHE A 18 -19.75 -17.34 13.97
CA PHE A 18 -18.55 -16.67 14.42
C PHE A 18 -18.04 -17.25 15.74
N LEU A 19 -18.90 -17.35 16.76
CA LEU A 19 -18.54 -17.93 18.05
C LEU A 19 -18.19 -19.41 17.93
N PHE A 20 -18.89 -20.16 17.08
CA PHE A 20 -18.55 -21.55 16.78
C PHE A 20 -17.16 -21.68 16.16
N ASN A 21 -16.79 -20.80 15.23
CA ASN A 21 -15.44 -20.78 14.68
C ASN A 21 -14.40 -20.36 15.73
N ALA A 22 -14.68 -19.29 16.46
CA ALA A 22 -13.80 -18.73 17.47
C ALA A 22 -13.49 -19.69 18.63
N ALA A 23 -14.46 -20.52 19.04
CA ALA A 23 -14.35 -21.35 20.23
C ALA A 23 -14.23 -22.87 19.98
N SER A 24 -14.44 -23.36 18.75
CA SER A 24 -14.48 -24.81 18.51
C SER A 24 -13.96 -25.26 17.15
N PHE A 25 -14.29 -24.56 16.06
CA PHE A 25 -13.94 -25.03 14.72
C PHE A 25 -12.55 -24.59 14.25
N GLU A 26 -12.10 -23.39 14.67
CA GLU A 26 -10.75 -22.86 14.44
C GLU A 26 -10.25 -22.93 12.99
N SER A 27 -11.16 -22.77 12.02
CA SER A 27 -10.84 -22.94 10.60
C SER A 27 -10.50 -21.61 9.93
N VAL A 28 -9.28 -21.49 9.41
CA VAL A 28 -8.81 -20.33 8.62
C VAL A 28 -9.74 -20.05 7.43
N SER A 29 -10.10 -21.08 6.66
CA SER A 29 -10.96 -20.92 5.48
C SER A 29 -12.36 -20.43 5.86
N PHE A 30 -12.92 -20.94 6.95
CA PHE A 30 -14.21 -20.48 7.45
C PHE A 30 -14.12 -19.05 8.00
N GLY A 31 -13.04 -18.72 8.69
CA GLY A 31 -12.70 -17.37 9.13
C GLY A 31 -12.64 -16.34 8.00
N ILE A 32 -11.96 -16.66 6.89
CA ILE A 32 -11.92 -15.82 5.68
C ILE A 32 -13.34 -15.57 5.13
N VAL A 33 -14.17 -16.62 5.06
CA VAL A 33 -15.56 -16.51 4.61
C VAL A 33 -16.38 -15.61 5.55
N LEU A 34 -16.23 -15.79 6.86
CA LEU A 34 -16.89 -14.96 7.88
C LEU A 34 -16.43 -13.50 7.80
N LEU A 35 -15.14 -13.21 7.63
CA LEU A 35 -14.62 -11.85 7.43
C LEU A 35 -15.22 -11.23 6.15
N GLY A 36 -15.28 -12.01 5.07
CA GLY A 36 -15.93 -11.62 3.83
C GLY A 36 -17.40 -11.22 4.05
N PHE A 37 -18.18 -12.04 4.77
CA PHE A 37 -19.56 -11.72 5.12
C PHE A 37 -19.68 -10.50 6.05
N TYR A 38 -18.79 -10.39 7.04
CA TYR A 38 -18.73 -9.26 7.97
C TYR A 38 -18.57 -7.95 7.21
N LEU A 39 -17.56 -7.86 6.33
CA LEU A 39 -17.30 -6.66 5.53
C LEU A 39 -18.39 -6.43 4.48
N ALA A 40 -18.93 -7.50 3.87
CA ALA A 40 -19.99 -7.39 2.88
C ALA A 40 -21.28 -6.82 3.47
N VAL A 41 -21.81 -7.45 4.53
CA VAL A 41 -23.12 -7.12 5.09
C VAL A 41 -23.04 -5.87 5.96
N PHE A 42 -22.14 -5.81 6.92
CA PHE A 42 -22.05 -4.64 7.81
C PHE A 42 -21.53 -3.41 7.07
N GLY A 43 -20.63 -3.59 6.11
CA GLY A 43 -20.23 -2.52 5.19
C GLY A 43 -21.41 -2.00 4.37
N TRP A 44 -22.26 -2.87 3.82
CA TRP A 44 -23.46 -2.41 3.11
C TRP A 44 -24.40 -1.58 3.98
N GLU A 45 -24.74 -2.12 5.16
CA GLU A 45 -25.70 -1.48 6.08
C GLU A 45 -25.19 -0.12 6.55
N LEU A 46 -23.89 -0.02 6.86
CA LEU A 46 -23.24 1.23 7.26
C LEU A 46 -23.21 2.24 6.11
N GLY A 47 -22.97 1.77 4.88
CA GLY A 47 -23.09 2.59 3.67
C GLY A 47 -24.50 3.16 3.48
N GLY A 48 -25.52 2.33 3.76
CA GLY A 48 -26.92 2.76 3.79
C GLY A 48 -27.20 3.89 4.77
N VAL A 49 -26.44 3.99 5.87
CA VAL A 49 -26.58 5.06 6.88
C VAL A 49 -25.93 6.37 6.40
N PHE A 50 -24.71 6.30 5.86
CA PHE A 50 -23.93 7.50 5.55
C PHE A 50 -24.21 8.09 4.16
N VAL A 51 -24.60 7.25 3.20
CA VAL A 51 -24.85 7.62 1.80
C VAL A 51 -26.15 6.99 1.28
N ALA A 52 -27.22 7.12 2.06
CA ALA A 52 -28.55 6.56 1.75
C ALA A 52 -29.12 6.97 0.37
N SER A 53 -28.71 8.12 -0.16
CA SER A 53 -29.13 8.63 -1.48
C SER A 53 -28.41 7.96 -2.65
N GLU A 54 -27.26 7.33 -2.41
CA GLU A 54 -26.43 6.74 -3.47
C GLU A 54 -26.97 5.40 -3.93
N LYS A 55 -26.42 4.84 -5.01
CA LYS A 55 -26.78 3.50 -5.47
C LYS A 55 -26.12 2.40 -4.64
N ALA A 56 -26.79 1.25 -4.54
CA ALA A 56 -26.29 -0.03 -4.00
C ALA A 56 -24.76 -0.21 -3.99
N VAL A 57 -24.16 -0.42 -5.17
CA VAL A 57 -22.71 -0.65 -5.34
C VAL A 57 -21.86 0.50 -4.79
N LEU A 58 -22.35 1.73 -4.88
CA LEU A 58 -21.67 2.93 -4.41
C LEU A 58 -21.78 3.10 -2.88
N ARG A 59 -22.80 2.52 -2.24
CA ARG A 59 -22.93 2.52 -0.77
C ARG A 59 -21.95 1.56 -0.14
N TRP A 60 -21.78 0.39 -0.76
CA TRP A 60 -21.03 -0.72 -0.18
C TRP A 60 -19.58 -0.35 0.16
N TRP A 61 -18.84 0.19 -0.81
CA TRP A 61 -17.42 0.53 -0.59
C TRP A 61 -17.24 1.63 0.46
N ILE A 62 -18.13 2.64 0.50
CA ILE A 62 -18.08 3.70 1.51
C ILE A 62 -18.30 3.10 2.89
N GLY A 63 -19.30 2.24 3.04
CA GLY A 63 -19.58 1.64 4.34
C GLY A 63 -18.52 0.64 4.79
N MET A 64 -17.94 -0.14 3.88
CA MET A 64 -16.77 -0.99 4.18
C MET A 64 -15.58 -0.14 4.63
N TRP A 65 -15.26 0.93 3.90
CA TRP A 65 -14.17 1.85 4.25
C TRP A 65 -14.39 2.54 5.60
N VAL A 66 -15.62 2.95 5.90
CA VAL A 66 -15.99 3.53 7.20
C VAL A 66 -15.91 2.49 8.32
N LEU A 67 -16.38 1.26 8.09
CA LEU A 67 -16.32 0.18 9.06
C LEU A 67 -14.87 -0.11 9.45
N LEU A 68 -13.99 -0.27 8.46
CA LEU A 68 -12.56 -0.47 8.68
C LEU A 68 -11.91 0.73 9.38
N SER A 69 -12.29 1.96 9.02
CA SER A 69 -11.78 3.17 9.70
C SER A 69 -12.20 3.23 11.18
N CYS A 70 -13.44 2.86 11.50
CA CYS A 70 -13.90 2.76 12.89
C CYS A 70 -13.12 1.70 13.68
N LEU A 71 -12.97 0.50 13.12
CA LEU A 71 -12.22 -0.59 13.76
C LEU A 71 -10.77 -0.19 14.02
N LEU A 72 -10.12 0.40 13.01
CA LEU A 72 -8.76 0.90 13.11
C LEU A 72 -8.59 1.91 14.25
N ILE A 73 -9.48 2.90 14.33
CA ILE A 73 -9.43 3.93 15.38
C ILE A 73 -9.64 3.31 16.77
N VAL A 74 -10.62 2.41 16.93
CA VAL A 74 -10.92 1.78 18.22
C VAL A 74 -9.76 0.90 18.69
N LEU A 75 -9.21 0.06 17.81
CA LEU A 75 -8.10 -0.83 18.15
C LEU A 75 -6.80 -0.06 18.39
N THR A 76 -6.54 1.01 17.62
CA THR A 76 -5.41 1.90 17.88
C THR A 76 -5.56 2.61 19.23
N ALA A 77 -6.77 3.06 19.58
CA ALA A 77 -7.01 3.64 20.91
C ALA A 77 -6.77 2.61 22.02
N SER A 78 -7.21 1.37 21.83
CA SER A 78 -6.94 0.28 22.79
C SER A 78 -5.44 0.02 22.96
N TYR A 79 -4.67 0.01 21.87
CA TYR A 79 -3.21 -0.14 21.92
C TYR A 79 -2.54 0.90 22.82
N TYR A 80 -2.87 2.18 22.67
CA TYR A 80 -2.23 3.23 23.47
C TYR A 80 -2.71 3.25 24.91
N LEU A 81 -4.01 3.01 25.14
CA LEU A 81 -4.59 3.01 26.49
C LEU A 81 -4.18 1.79 27.30
N TRP A 82 -4.01 0.63 26.65
CA TRP A 82 -3.71 -0.63 27.31
C TRP A 82 -2.95 -1.59 26.36
N ALA A 83 -3.68 -2.41 25.60
CA ALA A 83 -3.18 -3.44 24.69
C ALA A 83 -4.21 -3.77 23.59
N ILE A 84 -3.77 -4.45 22.51
CA ILE A 84 -4.64 -5.11 21.53
C ILE A 84 -4.63 -6.60 21.83
N THR A 85 -5.55 -7.06 22.68
CA THR A 85 -5.68 -8.49 22.99
C THR A 85 -6.78 -9.16 22.17
N SER A 86 -6.82 -10.49 22.20
CA SER A 86 -7.87 -11.26 21.52
C SER A 86 -9.27 -10.88 21.98
N GLU A 87 -9.44 -10.61 23.29
CA GLU A 87 -10.72 -10.25 23.91
C GLU A 87 -11.23 -8.90 23.38
N VAL A 88 -10.34 -7.91 23.25
CA VAL A 88 -10.69 -6.60 22.69
C VAL A 88 -11.20 -6.73 21.26
N VAL A 89 -10.52 -7.54 20.44
CA VAL A 89 -10.92 -7.78 19.04
C VAL A 89 -12.26 -8.54 18.98
N LEU A 90 -12.44 -9.58 19.79
CA LEU A 90 -13.70 -10.33 19.87
C LEU A 90 -14.86 -9.42 20.28
N ILE A 91 -14.67 -8.56 21.29
CA ILE A 91 -15.68 -7.56 21.70
C ILE A 91 -16.04 -6.64 20.53
N CYS A 92 -15.05 -6.16 19.75
CA CYS A 92 -15.32 -5.33 18.58
C CYS A 92 -16.20 -6.06 17.54
N VAL A 93 -15.94 -7.35 17.27
CA VAL A 93 -16.77 -8.14 16.35
C VAL A 93 -18.18 -8.37 16.92
N LEU A 94 -18.30 -8.73 18.20
CA LEU A 94 -19.58 -9.03 18.85
C LEU A 94 -20.49 -7.79 18.97
N VAL A 95 -19.91 -6.62 19.22
CA VAL A 95 -20.67 -5.36 19.38
C VAL A 95 -21.10 -4.79 18.03
N THR A 96 -20.38 -5.07 16.94
CA THR A 96 -20.67 -4.51 15.61
C THR A 96 -22.10 -4.77 15.14
N PRO A 97 -22.65 -6.01 15.16
CA PRO A 97 -24.04 -6.27 14.79
C PRO A 97 -25.05 -5.43 15.58
N ALA A 98 -24.84 -5.27 16.89
CA ALA A 98 -25.73 -4.46 17.74
C ALA A 98 -25.70 -2.97 17.36
N ILE A 99 -24.50 -2.41 17.13
CA ILE A 99 -24.33 -1.03 16.65
C ILE A 99 -25.02 -0.85 15.29
N ILE A 100 -24.82 -1.78 14.35
CA ILE A 100 -25.41 -1.69 13.01
C ILE A 100 -26.94 -1.75 13.07
N LEU A 101 -27.51 -2.67 13.85
CA LEU A 101 -28.96 -2.76 14.05
C LEU A 101 -29.52 -1.46 14.66
N TRP A 102 -28.82 -0.87 15.62
CA TRP A 102 -29.21 0.42 16.21
C TRP A 102 -29.15 1.56 15.19
N LEU A 103 -28.05 1.70 14.44
CA LEU A 103 -27.88 2.75 13.44
C LEU A 103 -28.91 2.64 12.32
N THR A 104 -29.07 1.46 11.72
CA THR A 104 -30.04 1.21 10.63
C THR A 104 -31.48 1.46 11.09
N LYS A 105 -31.81 1.13 12.34
CA LYS A 105 -33.11 1.47 12.95
C LYS A 105 -33.30 2.97 13.07
N ARG A 106 -32.30 3.70 13.60
CA ARG A 106 -32.34 5.15 13.82
C ARG A 106 -32.45 5.94 12.51
N PHE A 107 -31.69 5.55 11.49
CA PHE A 107 -31.64 6.24 10.20
C PHE A 107 -32.63 5.69 9.15
N LYS A 108 -33.47 4.70 9.52
CA LYS A 108 -34.51 4.09 8.66
C LYS A 108 -33.97 3.65 7.29
N THR A 109 -32.82 2.98 7.28
CA THR A 109 -32.17 2.52 6.05
C THR A 109 -32.89 1.29 5.46
N ARG A 110 -32.73 1.07 4.15
CA ARG A 110 -33.13 -0.19 3.49
C ARG A 110 -31.98 -1.19 3.62
N SER A 111 -32.28 -2.38 4.15
CA SER A 111 -31.30 -3.45 4.33
C SER A 111 -30.86 -4.08 3.01
N LEU A 112 -29.65 -4.66 3.00
CA LEU A 112 -29.13 -5.49 1.92
C LEU A 112 -30.14 -6.57 1.48
N PHE A 113 -30.76 -7.26 2.44
CA PHE A 113 -31.69 -8.36 2.15
C PHE A 113 -32.97 -7.90 1.47
N GLY A 114 -33.41 -6.66 1.72
CA GLY A 114 -34.49 -6.05 0.96
C GLY A 114 -34.09 -5.82 -0.50
N HIS A 115 -32.87 -5.34 -0.73
CA HIS A 115 -32.37 -5.13 -2.08
C HIS A 115 -32.10 -6.45 -2.83
N ALA A 116 -31.60 -7.47 -2.14
CA ALA A 116 -31.41 -8.81 -2.70
C ALA A 116 -32.76 -9.46 -3.08
N HIS A 117 -33.80 -9.25 -2.27
CA HIS A 117 -35.15 -9.67 -2.60
C HIS A 117 -35.68 -8.96 -3.85
N ASP A 118 -35.48 -7.64 -3.95
CA ASP A 118 -35.84 -6.87 -5.16
C ASP A 118 -35.11 -7.43 -6.41
N LEU A 119 -33.83 -7.81 -6.30
CA LEU A 119 -33.06 -8.40 -7.41
C LEU A 119 -33.63 -9.73 -7.92
N TRP A 120 -34.24 -10.55 -7.06
CA TRP A 120 -34.92 -11.78 -7.49
C TRP A 120 -36.20 -11.51 -8.29
N HIS A 121 -36.84 -10.36 -8.04
CA HIS A 121 -38.08 -9.95 -8.70
C HIS A 121 -37.86 -8.97 -9.86
N GLU A 122 -36.67 -8.36 -9.98
CA GLU A 122 -36.33 -7.51 -11.12
C GLU A 122 -36.31 -8.31 -12.43
N ARG A 123 -36.76 -7.67 -13.52
CA ARG A 123 -36.67 -8.25 -14.87
C ARG A 123 -35.21 -8.59 -15.17
N ARG A 124 -34.92 -9.87 -15.39
CA ARG A 124 -33.59 -10.36 -15.75
C ARG A 124 -33.02 -9.51 -16.90
N HIS A 125 -31.95 -8.77 -16.62
CA HIS A 125 -31.21 -8.09 -17.66
C HIS A 125 -30.59 -9.14 -18.59
N ARG A 126 -31.10 -9.26 -19.81
CA ARG A 126 -30.60 -10.23 -20.78
C ARG A 126 -29.26 -9.75 -21.31
N LEU A 127 -28.19 -10.35 -20.82
CA LEU A 127 -26.85 -10.17 -21.36
C LEU A 127 -26.77 -10.82 -22.75
N PRO A 128 -26.25 -10.10 -23.77
CA PRO A 128 -26.00 -10.69 -25.08
C PRO A 128 -25.06 -11.90 -24.99
N THR A 129 -25.28 -12.92 -25.82
CA THR A 129 -24.46 -14.15 -25.85
C THR A 129 -22.97 -13.87 -26.02
N LEU A 130 -22.62 -12.90 -26.87
CA LEU A 130 -21.23 -12.47 -27.05
C LEU A 130 -20.60 -11.93 -25.76
N THR A 131 -21.39 -11.25 -24.92
CA THR A 131 -20.91 -10.76 -23.62
C THR A 131 -20.62 -11.89 -22.66
N TRP A 132 -21.50 -12.91 -22.61
CA TRP A 132 -21.24 -14.11 -21.82
C TRP A 132 -19.97 -14.84 -22.28
N LEU A 133 -19.79 -14.98 -23.60
CA LEU A 133 -18.58 -15.57 -24.16
C LEU A 133 -17.31 -14.80 -23.77
N VAL A 134 -17.32 -13.47 -23.92
CA VAL A 134 -16.19 -12.62 -23.53
C VAL A 134 -15.89 -12.74 -22.03
N ILE A 135 -16.92 -12.74 -21.18
CA ILE A 135 -16.73 -12.92 -19.73
C ILE A 135 -16.13 -14.30 -19.42
N ALA A 136 -16.65 -15.37 -20.03
CA ALA A 136 -16.12 -16.72 -19.86
C ALA A 136 -14.65 -16.82 -20.28
N ILE A 137 -14.29 -16.22 -21.41
CA ILE A 137 -12.89 -16.14 -21.88
C ILE A 137 -12.03 -15.38 -20.86
N VAL A 138 -12.49 -14.22 -20.38
CA VAL A 138 -11.74 -13.43 -19.39
C VAL A 138 -11.52 -14.22 -18.09
N LEU A 139 -12.56 -14.90 -17.59
CA LEU A 139 -12.45 -15.74 -16.39
C LEU A 139 -11.47 -16.91 -16.62
N PHE A 140 -11.53 -17.56 -17.77
CA PHE A 140 -10.58 -18.60 -18.14
C PHE A 140 -9.14 -18.06 -18.20
N LEU A 141 -8.91 -16.89 -18.80
CA LEU A 141 -7.61 -16.25 -18.84
C LEU A 141 -7.10 -15.87 -17.46
N PHE A 142 -7.95 -15.41 -16.54
CA PHE A 142 -7.57 -15.18 -15.15
C PHE A 142 -7.14 -16.47 -14.45
N VAL A 143 -7.87 -17.58 -14.63
CA VAL A 143 -7.48 -18.88 -14.09
C VAL A 143 -6.11 -19.29 -14.61
N LEU A 144 -5.86 -19.14 -15.91
CA LEU A 144 -4.53 -19.41 -16.49
C LEU A 144 -3.45 -18.50 -15.91
N PHE A 145 -3.73 -17.21 -15.76
CA PHE A 145 -2.79 -16.23 -15.19
C PHE A 145 -2.40 -16.61 -13.76
N PHE A 146 -3.36 -16.81 -12.86
CA PHE A 146 -3.09 -17.14 -11.47
C PHE A 146 -2.47 -18.53 -11.30
N ARG A 147 -2.85 -19.50 -12.14
CA ARG A 147 -2.19 -20.82 -12.17
C ARG A 147 -0.73 -20.71 -12.61
N ALA A 148 -0.45 -19.94 -13.66
CA ALA A 148 0.93 -19.74 -14.11
C ALA A 148 1.75 -19.01 -13.03
N LEU A 149 1.16 -18.02 -12.36
CA LEU A 149 1.83 -17.29 -11.28
C LEU A 149 2.16 -18.20 -10.08
N GLY A 150 1.19 -18.98 -9.59
CA GLY A 150 1.38 -19.88 -8.45
C GLY A 150 2.23 -21.13 -8.73
N ALA A 151 2.47 -21.47 -9.99
CA ALA A 151 3.31 -22.61 -10.37
C ALA A 151 4.82 -22.31 -10.30
N HIS A 152 5.22 -21.07 -10.07
CA HIS A 152 6.62 -20.64 -10.05
C HIS A 152 6.95 -19.89 -8.75
N PRO A 153 6.95 -20.58 -7.59
CA PRO A 153 7.37 -19.96 -6.34
C PRO A 153 8.84 -19.54 -6.40
N VAL A 154 9.14 -18.38 -5.82
CA VAL A 154 10.47 -17.78 -5.74
C VAL A 154 10.94 -17.85 -4.29
N THR A 155 11.84 -18.80 -4.02
CA THR A 155 12.46 -19.02 -2.71
C THR A 155 13.93 -18.63 -2.68
N ASP A 156 14.54 -18.42 -3.85
CA ASP A 156 15.92 -17.94 -3.97
C ASP A 156 15.99 -16.41 -3.84
N ALA A 157 17.18 -15.89 -3.54
CA ALA A 157 17.45 -14.46 -3.55
C ALA A 157 17.51 -13.95 -5.01
N VAL A 158 16.59 -13.08 -5.40
CA VAL A 158 16.53 -12.44 -6.72
C VAL A 158 16.30 -10.92 -6.58
N ARG A 159 16.67 -10.16 -7.62
CA ARG A 159 16.47 -8.70 -7.68
C ARG A 159 15.15 -8.32 -8.32
N SER A 160 14.63 -9.20 -9.16
CA SER A 160 13.37 -9.02 -9.86
C SER A 160 12.57 -10.31 -9.89
N VAL A 161 11.27 -10.19 -9.64
CA VAL A 161 10.32 -11.30 -9.80
C VAL A 161 10.29 -11.81 -11.24
N TRP A 162 10.60 -10.96 -12.22
CA TRP A 162 10.61 -11.29 -13.64
C TRP A 162 11.78 -12.20 -14.04
N GLU A 163 12.80 -12.37 -13.18
CA GLU A 163 13.89 -13.33 -13.41
C GLU A 163 13.41 -14.79 -13.33
N ARG A 164 12.30 -15.05 -12.61
CA ARG A 164 11.78 -16.40 -12.36
C ARG A 164 10.42 -16.67 -13.01
N LEU A 165 9.60 -15.65 -13.18
CA LEU A 165 8.27 -15.82 -13.76
C LEU A 165 8.27 -15.97 -15.29
N PRO A 166 7.34 -16.77 -15.85
CA PRO A 166 7.29 -17.01 -17.29
C PRO A 166 6.79 -15.78 -18.05
N LYS A 167 7.41 -15.50 -19.20
CA LYS A 167 7.05 -14.38 -20.10
C LYS A 167 5.61 -14.45 -20.61
N SER A 168 4.97 -15.62 -20.58
CA SER A 168 3.56 -15.80 -20.98
C SER A 168 2.59 -15.00 -20.11
N LEU A 169 2.96 -14.64 -18.87
CA LEU A 169 2.13 -13.80 -18.00
C LEU A 169 1.81 -12.43 -18.64
N PHE A 170 2.75 -11.83 -19.37
CA PHE A 170 2.53 -10.54 -20.03
C PHE A 170 1.50 -10.65 -21.15
N LEU A 171 1.54 -11.73 -21.93
CA LEU A 171 0.55 -12.00 -22.97
C LEU A 171 -0.83 -12.24 -22.37
N LEU A 172 -0.92 -13.07 -21.32
CA LEU A 172 -2.17 -13.32 -20.61
C LEU A 172 -2.75 -12.02 -20.05
N PHE A 173 -1.92 -11.21 -19.39
CA PHE A 173 -2.33 -9.92 -18.85
C PHE A 173 -2.84 -8.97 -19.95
N ALA A 174 -2.11 -8.83 -21.05
CA ALA A 174 -2.50 -7.96 -22.16
C ALA A 174 -3.83 -8.40 -22.81
N LEU A 175 -4.06 -9.72 -22.95
CA LEU A 175 -5.33 -10.25 -23.45
C LEU A 175 -6.49 -9.98 -22.48
N ILE A 176 -6.29 -10.23 -21.18
CA ILE A 176 -7.28 -9.91 -20.14
C ILE A 176 -7.63 -8.42 -20.19
N ALA A 177 -6.62 -7.54 -20.15
CA ALA A 177 -6.79 -6.10 -20.21
C ALA A 177 -7.56 -5.67 -21.48
N SER A 178 -7.24 -6.25 -22.64
CA SER A 178 -7.93 -5.98 -23.91
C SER A 178 -9.43 -6.27 -23.83
N PHE A 179 -9.81 -7.46 -23.33
CA PHE A 179 -11.22 -7.83 -23.21
C PHE A 179 -11.94 -7.01 -22.14
N VAL A 180 -11.33 -6.78 -20.98
CA VAL A 180 -11.91 -5.98 -19.90
C VAL A 180 -12.13 -4.54 -20.38
N PHE A 181 -11.12 -3.91 -21.01
CA PHE A 181 -11.24 -2.54 -21.51
C PHE A 181 -12.23 -2.43 -22.69
N GLY A 182 -12.36 -3.47 -23.51
CA GLY A 182 -13.42 -3.57 -24.52
C GLY A 182 -14.83 -3.55 -23.89
N LEU A 183 -15.02 -4.27 -22.77
CA LEU A 183 -16.28 -4.21 -22.00
C LEU A 183 -16.53 -2.83 -21.38
N LEU A 184 -15.49 -2.17 -20.85
CA LEU A 184 -15.58 -0.80 -20.34
C LEU A 184 -15.97 0.20 -21.43
N TRP A 185 -15.43 0.04 -22.65
CA TRP A 185 -15.75 0.88 -23.79
C TRP A 185 -17.24 0.85 -24.12
N ARG A 186 -17.84 -0.35 -24.09
CA ARG A 186 -19.27 -0.57 -24.27
C ARG A 186 -20.11 0.07 -23.16
N GLY A 187 -19.64 0.05 -21.91
CA GLY A 187 -20.21 0.84 -20.79
C GLY A 187 -21.64 0.47 -20.38
N ARG A 188 -22.14 -0.69 -20.82
CA ARG A 188 -23.48 -1.21 -20.52
C ARG A 188 -23.47 -2.10 -19.26
N GLU A 189 -22.51 -3.03 -19.15
CA GLU A 189 -22.52 -4.14 -18.17
C GLU A 189 -21.75 -3.80 -16.90
N ARG A 190 -22.13 -2.68 -16.30
CA ARG A 190 -21.28 -1.94 -15.35
C ARG A 190 -20.87 -2.74 -14.12
N ALA A 191 -21.78 -3.49 -13.52
CA ALA A 191 -21.48 -4.27 -12.31
C ALA A 191 -20.45 -5.37 -12.59
N LEU A 192 -20.64 -6.13 -13.68
CA LEU A 192 -19.72 -7.19 -14.09
C LEU A 192 -18.38 -6.61 -14.54
N SER A 193 -18.39 -5.56 -15.37
CA SER A 193 -17.15 -4.91 -15.80
C SER A 193 -16.38 -4.30 -14.63
N LEU A 194 -17.06 -3.74 -13.62
CA LEU A 194 -16.40 -3.22 -12.41
C LEU A 194 -15.74 -4.36 -11.62
N LEU A 195 -16.43 -5.48 -11.43
CA LEU A 195 -15.86 -6.66 -10.79
C LEU A 195 -14.62 -7.17 -11.54
N LEU A 196 -14.68 -7.24 -12.88
CA LEU A 196 -13.53 -7.67 -13.69
C LEU A 196 -12.36 -6.68 -13.61
N VAL A 197 -12.62 -5.38 -13.44
CA VAL A 197 -11.56 -4.39 -13.15
C VAL A 197 -10.96 -4.60 -11.75
N CYS A 198 -11.77 -4.93 -10.74
CA CYS A 198 -11.25 -5.31 -9.42
C CYS A 198 -10.31 -6.51 -9.53
N VAL A 199 -10.71 -7.57 -10.25
CA VAL A 199 -9.86 -8.76 -10.45
C VAL A 199 -8.62 -8.44 -11.30
N LEU A 200 -8.73 -7.60 -12.33
CA LEU A 200 -7.58 -7.16 -13.13
C LEU A 200 -6.58 -6.36 -12.29
N LEU A 201 -7.07 -5.45 -11.43
CA LEU A 201 -6.22 -4.71 -10.52
C LEU A 201 -5.60 -5.64 -9.47
N PHE A 202 -6.34 -6.62 -8.95
CA PHE A 202 -5.77 -7.65 -8.07
C PHE A 202 -4.64 -8.45 -8.76
N ALA A 203 -4.86 -8.89 -10.01
CA ALA A 203 -3.82 -9.55 -10.81
C ALA A 203 -2.58 -8.66 -11.01
N THR A 204 -2.77 -7.34 -11.09
CA THR A 204 -1.68 -6.36 -11.21
C THR A 204 -0.88 -6.21 -9.91
N LEU A 205 -1.52 -6.34 -8.75
CA LEU A 205 -0.92 -6.03 -7.45
C LEU A 205 -0.43 -7.27 -6.69
N SER A 206 -0.95 -8.46 -6.99
CA SER A 206 -0.71 -9.69 -6.21
C SER A 206 0.48 -10.54 -6.67
N VAL A 207 1.26 -10.11 -7.67
CA VAL A 207 2.38 -10.93 -8.20
C VAL A 207 3.36 -11.31 -7.09
N THR A 208 3.82 -10.35 -6.30
CA THR A 208 4.75 -10.61 -5.18
C THR A 208 4.12 -11.41 -4.06
N ALA A 209 2.86 -11.10 -3.71
CA ALA A 209 2.10 -11.81 -2.68
C ALA A 209 1.89 -13.30 -2.99
N ILE A 210 1.84 -13.67 -4.28
CA ILE A 210 1.65 -15.07 -4.71
C ILE A 210 2.97 -15.74 -5.07
N ALA A 211 3.90 -15.03 -5.72
CA ALA A 211 5.14 -15.60 -6.21
C ALA A 211 6.20 -15.81 -5.11
N PHE A 212 6.18 -15.02 -4.03
CA PHE A 212 7.13 -15.16 -2.92
C PHE A 212 6.45 -15.76 -1.68
N PRO A 213 6.42 -17.10 -1.55
CA PRO A 213 5.76 -17.75 -0.42
C PRO A 213 6.41 -17.43 0.93
N ILE A 214 7.71 -17.14 0.95
CA ILE A 214 8.47 -16.75 2.16
C ILE A 214 8.16 -15.29 2.54
N GLY A 215 8.07 -14.40 1.56
CA GLY A 215 7.86 -12.98 1.74
C GLY A 215 8.65 -12.17 0.72
N PHE A 216 8.27 -10.91 0.54
CA PHE A 216 8.90 -10.02 -0.44
C PHE A 216 9.43 -8.75 0.22
N GLY A 217 10.68 -8.40 -0.11
CA GLY A 217 11.43 -7.36 0.57
C GLY A 217 11.77 -7.75 2.02
N PHE A 218 12.50 -6.87 2.72
CA PHE A 218 12.86 -7.09 4.13
C PHE A 218 11.85 -6.44 5.10
N ASP A 219 11.21 -5.33 4.71
CA ASP A 219 10.24 -4.60 5.55
C ASP A 219 9.07 -5.49 6.01
N SER A 220 8.60 -6.40 5.15
CA SER A 220 7.50 -7.30 5.47
C SER A 220 7.82 -8.23 6.64
N PHE A 221 9.08 -8.68 6.76
CA PHE A 221 9.54 -9.54 7.85
C PHE A 221 9.52 -8.79 9.19
N ILE A 222 9.94 -7.52 9.21
CA ILE A 222 9.93 -6.68 10.40
C ILE A 222 8.50 -6.38 10.86
N HIS A 223 7.61 -6.06 9.91
CA HIS A 223 6.20 -5.83 10.20
C HIS A 223 5.53 -7.07 10.78
N LYS A 224 5.68 -8.22 10.11
CA LYS A 224 5.13 -9.50 10.58
C LYS A 224 5.67 -9.92 11.94
N ALA A 225 6.97 -9.77 12.20
CA ALA A 225 7.55 -10.05 13.50
C ALA A 225 6.96 -9.15 14.60
N THR A 226 6.76 -7.86 14.29
CA THR A 226 6.10 -6.92 15.21
C THR A 226 4.65 -7.31 15.46
N GLU A 227 3.92 -7.72 14.42
CA GLU A 227 2.52 -8.16 14.52
C GLU A 227 2.40 -9.45 15.34
N THR A 228 3.31 -10.42 15.15
CA THR A 228 3.38 -11.64 15.96
C THR A 228 3.64 -11.30 17.43
N HIS A 229 4.59 -10.41 17.69
CA HIS A 229 4.85 -9.94 19.05
C HIS A 229 3.62 -9.24 19.65
N LEU A 230 2.93 -8.38 18.90
CA LEU A 230 1.71 -7.73 19.36
C LEU A 230 0.56 -8.73 19.58
N ALA A 231 0.47 -9.77 18.77
CA ALA A 231 -0.55 -10.81 18.93
C ALA A 231 -0.35 -11.63 20.21
N GLU A 232 0.91 -11.85 20.61
CA GLU A 232 1.27 -12.59 21.82
C GLU A 232 1.19 -11.72 23.08
N PHE A 233 1.76 -10.53 23.04
CA PHE A 233 1.94 -9.67 24.23
C PHE A 233 0.94 -8.52 24.32
N GLY A 234 0.17 -8.25 23.26
CA GLY A 234 -0.81 -7.17 23.18
C GLY A 234 -0.22 -5.76 23.06
N THR A 235 1.09 -5.59 23.25
CA THR A 235 1.79 -4.29 23.22
C THR A 235 3.28 -4.48 22.90
N ILE A 236 3.93 -3.41 22.44
CA ILE A 236 5.39 -3.33 22.29
C ILE A 236 5.87 -1.97 22.84
N THR A 237 7.10 -1.92 23.36
CA THR A 237 7.70 -0.69 23.90
C THR A 237 9.04 -0.38 23.25
N PRO A 238 9.33 0.89 22.89
CA PRO A 238 8.44 2.05 22.98
C PRO A 238 7.23 1.95 22.03
N LYS A 239 6.15 2.69 22.31
CA LYS A 239 4.94 2.72 21.46
C LYS A 239 5.08 3.81 20.39
N PRO A 240 5.49 3.52 19.13
CA PRO A 240 5.66 4.54 18.11
C PRO A 240 4.30 5.10 17.66
N PHE A 241 4.24 6.41 17.35
CA PHE A 241 3.05 7.08 16.83
C PHE A 241 2.68 6.73 15.38
N TYR A 242 3.31 5.72 14.80
CA TYR A 242 3.18 5.32 13.42
C TYR A 242 3.02 3.79 13.31
N TYR A 243 2.50 3.30 12.19
CA TYR A 243 2.32 1.88 11.82
C TYR A 243 1.16 1.16 12.50
N ILE A 244 0.83 1.50 13.74
CA ILE A 244 -0.18 0.77 14.52
C ILE A 244 -1.54 0.64 13.83
N GLY A 245 -1.97 1.63 13.03
CA GLY A 245 -3.23 1.53 12.30
C GLY A 245 -3.28 0.38 11.29
N GLN A 246 -2.15 0.02 10.68
CA GLN A 246 -2.06 -1.14 9.79
C GLN A 246 -2.03 -2.44 10.60
N TYR A 247 -1.19 -2.52 11.64
CA TYR A 247 -1.13 -3.68 12.54
C TYR A 247 -2.49 -4.00 13.18
N ALA A 248 -3.25 -2.97 13.56
CA ALA A 248 -4.59 -3.12 14.11
C ALA A 248 -5.55 -3.88 13.16
N LEU A 249 -5.44 -3.67 11.85
CA LEU A 249 -6.26 -4.41 10.88
C LEU A 249 -5.78 -5.84 10.66
N VAL A 250 -4.46 -6.09 10.73
CA VAL A 250 -3.90 -7.45 10.69
C VAL A 250 -4.32 -8.23 11.93
N LEU A 251 -4.15 -7.66 13.13
CA LEU A 251 -4.57 -8.26 14.39
C LEU A 251 -6.08 -8.45 14.48
N PHE A 252 -6.88 -7.57 13.85
CA PHE A 252 -8.32 -7.77 13.71
C PHE A 252 -8.65 -9.03 12.89
N ALA A 253 -7.95 -9.25 11.79
CA ALA A 253 -8.11 -10.46 10.98
C ALA A 253 -7.61 -11.72 11.71
N TYR A 254 -6.48 -11.61 12.41
CA TYR A 254 -5.89 -12.70 13.18
C TYR A 254 -6.74 -13.12 14.38
N HIS A 255 -6.95 -12.23 15.36
CA HIS A 255 -7.72 -12.58 16.55
C HIS A 255 -9.22 -12.70 16.29
N GLY A 256 -9.76 -11.93 15.34
CA GLY A 256 -11.20 -11.96 15.05
C GLY A 256 -11.58 -13.17 14.19
N PHE A 257 -10.77 -13.50 13.17
CA PHE A 257 -11.17 -14.44 12.13
C PHE A 257 -10.14 -15.56 11.92
N GLN A 258 -9.16 -15.71 12.81
CA GLN A 258 -8.16 -16.78 12.78
C GLN A 258 -7.37 -16.82 11.47
N ILE A 259 -7.22 -15.67 10.80
CA ILE A 259 -6.43 -15.56 9.58
C ILE A 259 -4.96 -15.41 10.02
N PRO A 260 -4.05 -16.32 9.63
CA PRO A 260 -2.64 -16.21 10.01
C PRO A 260 -2.07 -14.83 9.66
N ILE A 261 -1.22 -14.29 10.54
CA ILE A 261 -0.60 -12.96 10.37
C ILE A 261 0.05 -12.86 9.00
N ASP A 262 0.78 -13.89 8.58
CA ASP A 262 1.39 -13.95 7.25
C ASP A 262 0.40 -13.72 6.12
N LEU A 263 -0.77 -14.35 6.16
CA LEU A 263 -1.78 -14.23 5.12
C LEU A 263 -2.49 -12.89 5.22
N ALA A 264 -2.83 -12.46 6.43
CA ALA A 264 -3.51 -11.21 6.71
C ALA A 264 -2.65 -10.01 6.25
N ASP A 265 -1.40 -9.93 6.67
CA ASP A 265 -0.46 -8.89 6.25
C ASP A 265 -0.23 -8.92 4.73
N THR A 266 0.25 -10.05 4.20
CA THR A 266 0.67 -10.17 2.78
C THR A 266 -0.41 -9.71 1.80
N PHE A 267 -1.69 -10.00 2.10
CA PHE A 267 -2.80 -9.69 1.20
C PHE A 267 -3.63 -8.45 1.58
N LEU A 268 -3.40 -7.82 2.75
CA LEU A 268 -4.22 -6.70 3.23
C LEU A 268 -4.31 -5.57 2.18
N VAL A 269 -3.18 -4.99 1.80
CA VAL A 269 -3.16 -3.84 0.88
C VAL A 269 -3.51 -4.25 -0.56
N PRO A 270 -2.96 -5.34 -1.15
CA PRO A 270 -3.33 -5.75 -2.50
C PRO A 270 -4.83 -6.01 -2.67
N ILE A 271 -5.47 -6.70 -1.71
CA ILE A 271 -6.91 -6.98 -1.76
C ILE A 271 -7.72 -5.69 -1.56
N LEU A 272 -7.43 -4.92 -0.52
CA LEU A 272 -8.19 -3.69 -0.24
C LEU A 272 -8.06 -2.67 -1.38
N THR A 273 -6.89 -2.53 -1.99
CA THR A 273 -6.69 -1.67 -3.15
C THR A 273 -7.50 -2.17 -4.35
N ALA A 274 -7.39 -3.46 -4.67
CA ALA A 274 -8.10 -4.06 -5.80
C ALA A 274 -9.63 -3.96 -5.68
N LEU A 275 -10.16 -4.03 -4.45
CA LEU A 275 -11.59 -3.90 -4.19
C LEU A 275 -12.02 -2.43 -4.13
N LEU A 276 -11.45 -1.64 -3.21
CA LEU A 276 -11.94 -0.31 -2.86
C LEU A 276 -11.63 0.75 -3.93
N LEU A 277 -10.44 0.71 -4.54
CA LEU A 277 -10.00 1.78 -5.43
C LEU A 277 -10.83 1.86 -6.72
N PRO A 278 -11.12 0.77 -7.47
CA PRO A 278 -11.99 0.85 -8.65
C PRO A 278 -13.41 1.34 -8.30
N MET A 279 -13.93 0.96 -7.14
CA MET A 279 -15.27 1.38 -6.70
C MET A 279 -15.31 2.87 -6.35
N ALA A 280 -14.31 3.36 -5.61
CA ALA A 280 -14.18 4.78 -5.29
C ALA A 280 -13.92 5.62 -6.55
N TRP A 281 -13.13 5.09 -7.50
CA TRP A 281 -12.90 5.74 -8.78
C TRP A 281 -14.19 5.86 -9.58
N TYR A 282 -14.93 4.76 -9.73
CA TYR A 282 -16.22 4.78 -10.43
C TYR A 282 -17.23 5.70 -9.72
N PHE A 283 -17.23 5.75 -8.39
CA PHE A 283 -18.03 6.67 -7.60
C PHE A 283 -17.75 8.14 -7.96
N ALA A 284 -16.49 8.56 -7.91
CA ALA A 284 -16.07 9.90 -8.29
C ALA A 284 -16.37 10.19 -9.77
N ALA A 285 -16.06 9.25 -10.67
CA ALA A 285 -16.25 9.41 -12.10
C ALA A 285 -17.73 9.51 -12.50
N ALA A 286 -18.63 8.77 -11.84
CA ALA A 286 -20.06 8.88 -12.08
C ALA A 286 -20.61 10.27 -11.71
N HIS A 287 -19.99 10.91 -10.71
CA HIS A 287 -20.31 12.27 -10.27
C HIS A 287 -19.75 13.34 -11.22
N ILE A 288 -18.49 13.21 -11.60
CA ILE A 288 -17.79 14.15 -12.48
C ILE A 288 -18.37 14.12 -13.89
N THR A 289 -18.44 12.94 -14.49
CA THR A 289 -18.79 12.81 -15.92
C THR A 289 -20.29 12.84 -16.19
N ARG A 290 -21.12 12.58 -15.17
CA ARG A 290 -22.59 12.40 -15.23
C ARG A 290 -23.09 11.29 -16.18
N LYS A 291 -22.23 10.76 -17.06
CA LYS A 291 -22.49 9.67 -18.00
C LYS A 291 -21.82 8.40 -17.50
N ARG A 292 -22.61 7.46 -16.96
CA ARG A 292 -22.09 6.21 -16.37
C ARG A 292 -21.22 5.37 -17.33
N GLY A 293 -21.54 5.35 -18.62
CA GLY A 293 -20.73 4.63 -19.60
C GLY A 293 -19.37 5.28 -19.88
N THR A 294 -19.25 6.60 -19.69
CA THR A 294 -17.96 7.30 -19.70
C THR A 294 -17.22 7.07 -18.39
N ALA A 295 -17.92 7.15 -17.25
CA ALA A 295 -17.36 6.86 -15.93
C ALA A 295 -16.73 5.46 -15.82
N MET A 296 -17.32 4.44 -16.46
CA MET A 296 -16.70 3.11 -16.53
C MET A 296 -15.39 3.15 -17.32
N LEU A 297 -15.36 3.87 -18.44
CA LEU A 297 -14.19 3.92 -19.30
C LEU A 297 -13.02 4.67 -18.64
N THR A 298 -13.28 5.64 -17.78
CA THR A 298 -12.20 6.31 -17.04
C THR A 298 -11.47 5.38 -16.07
N LEU A 299 -11.99 4.19 -15.72
CA LEU A 299 -11.28 3.20 -14.88
C LEU A 299 -9.97 2.74 -15.50
N THR A 300 -9.77 2.88 -16.81
CA THR A 300 -8.47 2.63 -17.45
C THR A 300 -7.39 3.57 -16.92
N GLY A 301 -7.77 4.74 -16.38
CA GLY A 301 -6.87 5.70 -15.74
C GLY A 301 -6.24 5.20 -14.44
N LEU A 302 -6.73 4.11 -13.85
CA LEU A 302 -6.08 3.47 -12.70
C LEU A 302 -4.64 3.07 -13.00
N PHE A 303 -4.35 2.70 -14.25
CA PHE A 303 -3.01 2.30 -14.66
C PHE A 303 -2.02 3.46 -14.81
N LEU A 304 -2.49 4.71 -14.77
CA LEU A 304 -1.65 5.92 -14.72
C LEU A 304 -1.23 6.28 -13.28
N LEU A 305 -1.76 5.59 -12.27
CA LEU A 305 -1.36 5.78 -10.88
C LEU A 305 -0.03 5.04 -10.60
N PRO A 306 0.74 5.48 -9.59
CA PRO A 306 1.94 4.76 -9.14
C PRO A 306 1.57 3.47 -8.40
N LEU A 307 1.19 2.43 -9.13
CA LEU A 307 0.66 1.16 -8.58
C LEU A 307 1.70 0.35 -7.79
N SER A 308 3.00 0.59 -8.00
CA SER A 308 4.09 -0.05 -7.24
C SER A 308 4.02 0.16 -5.73
N GLN A 309 3.26 1.16 -5.25
CA GLN A 309 3.08 1.35 -3.82
C GLN A 309 2.12 0.36 -3.18
N PHE A 310 1.33 -0.38 -3.97
CA PHE A 310 0.26 -1.25 -3.46
C PHE A 310 0.53 -2.74 -3.67
N ILE A 311 1.74 -3.11 -4.12
CA ILE A 311 2.13 -4.51 -4.36
C ILE A 311 2.55 -5.25 -3.07
N VAL A 312 2.81 -4.52 -1.99
CA VAL A 312 3.22 -5.03 -0.68
C VAL A 312 2.46 -4.27 0.40
N THR A 313 2.06 -4.97 1.46
CA THR A 313 1.49 -4.31 2.63
C THR A 313 2.59 -3.60 3.40
N THR A 314 2.43 -2.29 3.49
CA THR A 314 3.19 -1.44 4.41
C THR A 314 2.23 -0.41 5.00
N PRO A 315 2.53 0.16 6.17
CA PRO A 315 1.76 1.26 6.72
C PRO A 315 1.61 2.44 5.75
N GLN A 316 2.68 2.80 5.04
CA GLN A 316 2.62 3.88 4.04
C GLN A 316 1.66 3.53 2.89
N ALA A 317 1.69 2.29 2.38
CA ALA A 317 0.81 1.85 1.31
C ALA A 317 -0.67 1.89 1.72
N LEU A 318 -0.98 1.42 2.92
CA LEU A 318 -2.34 1.46 3.46
C LEU A 318 -2.82 2.91 3.65
N ALA A 319 -1.97 3.80 4.18
CA ALA A 319 -2.30 5.21 4.35
C ALA A 319 -2.48 5.94 3.01
N ASN A 320 -1.68 5.57 2.00
CA ASN A 320 -1.82 6.06 0.63
C ASN A 320 -3.16 5.64 0.02
N LEU A 321 -3.57 4.38 0.23
CA LEU A 321 -4.90 3.90 -0.19
C LEU A 321 -6.00 4.72 0.50
N TRP A 322 -5.94 4.88 1.82
CA TRP A 322 -6.92 5.67 2.57
C TRP A 322 -6.99 7.13 2.08
N THR A 323 -5.84 7.71 1.71
CA THR A 323 -5.76 9.09 1.20
C THR A 323 -6.43 9.23 -0.17
N ILE A 324 -6.15 8.34 -1.12
CA ILE A 324 -6.83 8.39 -2.43
C ILE A 324 -8.33 8.08 -2.30
N LEU A 325 -8.72 7.17 -1.41
CA LEU A 325 -10.14 6.91 -1.11
C LEU A 325 -10.82 8.17 -0.53
N LEU A 326 -10.18 8.89 0.39
CA LEU A 326 -10.66 10.16 0.93
C LEU A 326 -10.87 11.21 -0.15
N ILE A 327 -9.91 11.36 -1.06
CA ILE A 327 -9.97 12.32 -2.19
C ILE A 327 -11.10 11.95 -3.15
N LEU A 328 -11.27 10.67 -3.47
CA LEU A 328 -12.35 10.22 -4.36
C LEU A 328 -13.72 10.32 -3.69
N ALA A 329 -13.81 10.02 -2.39
CA ALA A 329 -15.02 10.16 -1.58
C ALA A 329 -15.48 11.61 -1.46
N SER A 330 -14.55 12.58 -1.47
CA SER A 330 -14.88 14.00 -1.33
C SER A 330 -15.43 14.63 -2.62
N VAL A 331 -15.30 13.99 -3.78
CA VAL A 331 -15.71 14.56 -5.08
C VAL A 331 -17.16 15.05 -5.12
N PRO A 332 -18.17 14.30 -4.66
CA PRO A 332 -19.54 14.83 -4.60
C PRO A 332 -19.63 16.06 -3.69
N TYR A 333 -18.91 16.06 -2.57
CA TYR A 333 -18.82 17.21 -1.68
C TYR A 333 -18.23 18.41 -2.42
N LEU A 334 -17.14 18.26 -3.18
CA LEU A 334 -16.56 19.32 -4.04
C LEU A 334 -17.54 19.84 -5.09
N LEU A 335 -18.43 18.99 -5.59
CA LEU A 335 -19.49 19.34 -6.56
C LEU A 335 -20.79 19.79 -5.88
N GLU A 336 -20.70 20.32 -4.66
CA GLU A 336 -21.80 20.90 -3.88
C GLU A 336 -22.95 19.92 -3.53
N LYS A 337 -22.67 18.61 -3.55
CA LYS A 337 -23.58 17.62 -2.96
C LYS A 337 -23.26 17.39 -1.48
N GLU A 338 -24.28 17.08 -0.68
CA GLU A 338 -24.10 16.93 0.78
C GLU A 338 -23.53 15.56 1.23
N HIS A 339 -23.40 14.59 0.31
CA HIS A 339 -23.05 13.21 0.63
C HIS A 339 -21.77 12.75 -0.10
N PRO A 340 -20.80 12.11 0.57
CA PRO A 340 -20.77 11.80 1.99
C PRO A 340 -20.62 13.05 2.86
N ARG A 341 -21.16 12.99 4.07
CA ARG A 341 -21.09 14.10 5.02
C ARG A 341 -19.64 14.32 5.47
N LEU A 342 -19.32 15.56 5.81
CA LEU A 342 -17.98 15.96 6.27
C LEU A 342 -17.44 15.10 7.43
N ARG A 343 -18.31 14.62 8.34
CA ARG A 343 -17.92 13.71 9.43
C ARG A 343 -17.32 12.37 8.96
N VAL A 344 -17.77 11.84 7.82
CA VAL A 344 -17.20 10.62 7.21
C VAL A 344 -15.78 10.89 6.71
N LEU A 345 -15.58 12.07 6.10
CA LEU A 345 -14.26 12.50 5.64
C LEU A 345 -13.31 12.77 6.81
N LEU A 346 -13.81 13.29 7.94
CA LEU A 346 -13.04 13.46 9.19
C LEU A 346 -12.59 12.12 9.76
N LEU A 347 -13.51 11.15 9.86
CA LEU A 347 -13.19 9.82 10.36
C LEU A 347 -12.06 9.19 9.54
N ALA A 348 -12.16 9.28 8.22
CA ALA A 348 -11.15 8.79 7.31
C ALA A 348 -9.81 9.50 7.46
N SER A 349 -9.77 10.83 7.60
CA SER A 349 -8.52 11.56 7.78
C SER A 349 -7.83 11.23 9.10
N ILE A 350 -8.61 11.01 10.17
CA ILE A 350 -8.09 10.50 11.45
C ILE A 350 -7.52 9.09 11.28
N ALA A 351 -8.25 8.20 10.62
CA ALA A 351 -7.76 6.84 10.35
C ALA A 351 -6.45 6.85 9.55
N THR A 352 -6.33 7.69 8.51
CA THR A 352 -5.06 7.85 7.77
C THR A 352 -3.91 8.29 8.67
N ALA A 353 -4.15 9.22 9.60
CA ALA A 353 -3.14 9.70 10.54
C ALA A 353 -2.67 8.63 11.53
N LEU A 354 -3.55 7.74 11.97
CA LEU A 354 -3.20 6.61 12.83
C LEU A 354 -2.46 5.48 12.09
N ILE A 355 -2.61 5.39 10.77
CA ILE A 355 -1.82 4.46 9.95
C ILE A 355 -0.40 5.00 9.75
N HIS A 356 -0.27 6.20 9.17
CA HIS A 356 1.04 6.75 8.83
C HIS A 356 1.05 8.29 8.73
N PRO A 357 1.92 9.01 9.47
CA PRO A 357 1.94 10.48 9.50
C PRO A 357 2.18 11.17 8.15
N ILE A 358 3.08 10.63 7.30
CA ILE A 358 3.41 11.24 5.99
C ILE A 358 2.17 11.43 5.10
N ALA A 359 1.23 10.49 5.12
CA ALA A 359 -0.04 10.61 4.38
C ALA A 359 -1.16 11.20 5.24
N GLY A 360 -1.14 10.91 6.54
CA GLY A 360 -2.15 11.36 7.50
C GLY A 360 -2.20 12.85 7.75
N ILE A 361 -1.05 13.51 7.90
CA ILE A 361 -0.97 14.96 8.08
C ILE A 361 -1.57 15.68 6.84
N PRO A 362 -1.20 15.34 5.59
CA PRO A 362 -1.87 15.85 4.40
C PRO A 362 -3.38 15.55 4.36
N ALA A 363 -3.82 14.36 4.78
CA ALA A 363 -5.23 14.02 4.82
C ALA A 363 -6.03 14.88 5.81
N LEU A 364 -5.48 15.15 7.00
CA LEU A 364 -6.07 16.06 8.00
C LEU A 364 -6.11 17.50 7.47
N LEU A 365 -5.02 17.99 6.88
CA LEU A 365 -4.99 19.33 6.27
C LEU A 365 -5.99 19.48 5.13
N TYR A 366 -6.10 18.46 4.28
CA TYR A 366 -7.10 18.43 3.22
C TYR A 366 -8.52 18.51 3.79
N PHE A 367 -8.81 17.73 4.82
CA PHE A 367 -10.08 17.82 5.53
C PHE A 367 -10.34 19.23 6.07
N ILE A 368 -9.35 19.87 6.70
CA ILE A 368 -9.47 21.23 7.21
C ILE A 368 -9.78 22.20 6.06
N PHE A 369 -9.10 22.09 4.91
CA PHE A 369 -9.39 22.92 3.74
C PHE A 369 -10.82 22.70 3.20
N LEU A 370 -11.33 21.47 3.23
CA LEU A 370 -12.73 21.21 2.87
C LEU A 370 -13.71 21.84 3.85
N ALA A 371 -13.45 21.72 5.15
CA ALA A 371 -14.31 22.21 6.23
C ALA A 371 -14.36 23.75 6.33
N THR A 372 -13.30 24.42 5.87
CA THR A 372 -13.08 25.86 5.99
C THR A 372 -13.23 26.62 4.67
N ASP A 373 -13.68 25.97 3.59
CA ASP A 373 -13.73 26.60 2.27
C ASP A 373 -14.78 27.72 2.21
N PRO A 374 -14.39 29.00 2.03
CA PRO A 374 -15.30 30.14 2.13
C PRO A 374 -16.27 30.28 0.95
N SER A 375 -16.04 29.55 -0.13
CA SER A 375 -16.94 29.47 -1.28
C SER A 375 -18.22 28.67 -1.02
N ARG A 376 -18.29 27.98 0.11
CA ARG A 376 -19.44 27.17 0.48
C ARG A 376 -20.63 28.05 0.84
N THR A 377 -21.77 27.72 0.25
CA THR A 377 -23.08 28.31 0.57
C THR A 377 -23.71 27.70 1.83
N ASN A 378 -23.11 26.66 2.42
CA ASN A 378 -23.64 25.99 3.60
C ASN A 378 -23.47 26.90 4.85
N PRO A 379 -24.55 27.26 5.57
CA PRO A 379 -24.48 28.12 6.74
C PRO A 379 -23.72 27.49 7.93
N HIS A 380 -23.49 26.17 7.93
CA HIS A 380 -22.80 25.46 9.00
C HIS A 380 -21.27 25.37 8.84
N THR A 381 -20.69 25.85 7.73
CA THR A 381 -19.24 25.94 7.57
C THR A 381 -18.73 27.29 8.09
N PRO A 382 -17.88 27.33 9.13
CA PRO A 382 -17.37 28.59 9.66
C PRO A 382 -16.55 29.32 8.59
N LYS A 383 -16.96 30.54 8.24
CA LYS A 383 -16.18 31.39 7.33
C LYS A 383 -14.90 31.80 8.03
N THR A 384 -13.81 31.18 7.65
CA THR A 384 -12.49 31.49 8.21
C THR A 384 -12.01 32.80 7.63
N ASN A 385 -11.49 33.69 8.50
CA ASN A 385 -10.90 34.95 8.04
C ASN A 385 -9.71 34.68 7.11
N ARG A 386 -9.51 35.55 6.12
CA ARG A 386 -8.44 35.49 5.11
C ARG A 386 -7.06 35.29 5.74
N VAL A 387 -6.79 35.93 6.88
CA VAL A 387 -5.53 35.80 7.63
C VAL A 387 -5.31 34.37 8.13
N VAL A 388 -6.30 33.78 8.80
CA VAL A 388 -6.23 32.39 9.29
C VAL A 388 -6.02 31.41 8.14
N ARG A 389 -6.70 31.64 7.01
CA ARG A 389 -6.53 30.81 5.82
C ARG A 389 -5.12 30.91 5.24
N LEU A 390 -4.53 32.11 5.21
CA LEU A 390 -3.16 32.29 4.74
C LEU A 390 -2.17 31.55 5.65
N PHE A 391 -2.33 31.66 6.98
CA PHE A 391 -1.55 30.90 7.93
C PHE A 391 -1.71 29.39 7.75
N LEU A 392 -2.93 28.90 7.52
CA LEU A 392 -3.18 27.49 7.26
C LEU A 392 -2.49 27.00 5.98
N ILE A 393 -2.51 27.79 4.90
CA ILE A 393 -1.81 27.46 3.65
C ILE A 393 -0.30 27.45 3.88
N ALA A 394 0.24 28.49 4.54
CA ALA A 394 1.66 28.56 4.86
C ALA A 394 2.11 27.37 5.72
N PHE A 395 1.33 27.03 6.77
CA PHE A 395 1.57 25.88 7.62
C PHE A 395 1.54 24.57 6.83
N ALA A 396 0.56 24.39 5.93
CA ALA A 396 0.46 23.21 5.08
C ALA A 396 1.71 23.00 4.20
N CYS A 397 2.37 24.07 3.76
CA CYS A 397 3.59 24.00 2.95
C CYS A 397 4.85 23.54 3.73
N VAL A 398 4.83 23.59 5.07
CA VAL A 398 6.03 23.31 5.90
C VAL A 398 5.81 22.24 6.96
N VAL A 399 4.57 21.77 7.16
CA VAL A 399 4.23 20.87 8.27
C VAL A 399 4.99 19.54 8.24
N LEU A 400 5.30 18.98 7.06
CA LEU A 400 6.00 17.68 6.98
C LEU A 400 7.48 17.83 7.36
N PRO A 401 8.26 18.77 6.79
CA PRO A 401 9.59 19.09 7.31
C PRO A 401 9.59 19.35 8.81
N LEU A 402 8.65 20.16 9.30
CA LEU A 402 8.52 20.43 10.73
C LEU A 402 8.26 19.16 11.55
N SER A 403 7.44 18.22 11.06
CA SER A 403 7.21 16.96 11.75
C SER A 403 8.47 16.09 11.86
N PHE A 404 9.36 16.13 10.86
CA PHE A 404 10.64 15.42 10.92
C PHE A 404 11.62 16.09 11.89
N VAL A 405 11.65 17.43 11.94
CA VAL A 405 12.43 18.18 12.93
C VAL A 405 11.95 17.84 14.35
N VAL A 406 10.64 17.87 14.60
CA VAL A 406 10.08 17.49 15.90
C VAL A 406 10.40 16.04 16.24
N ASN A 407 10.27 15.11 15.28
CA ASN A 407 10.61 13.70 15.52
C ASN A 407 12.09 13.51 15.86
N SER A 408 13.01 14.21 15.16
CA SER A 408 14.45 14.19 15.45
C SER A 408 14.73 14.69 16.88
N LEU A 409 14.09 15.79 17.30
CA LEU A 409 14.23 16.32 18.66
C LEU A 409 13.71 15.37 19.74
N VAL A 410 12.61 14.67 19.48
CA VAL A 410 11.99 13.73 20.44
C VAL A 410 12.74 12.40 20.52
N SER A 411 13.23 11.90 19.39
CA SER A 411 13.90 10.60 19.29
C SER A 411 15.42 10.66 19.55
N GLY A 412 16.00 11.86 19.63
CA GLY A 412 17.45 12.05 19.73
C GLY A 412 18.22 11.70 18.45
N GLN A 413 17.53 11.41 17.34
CA GLN A 413 18.18 11.12 16.07
C GLN A 413 18.73 12.40 15.42
N ALA A 414 19.97 12.35 14.94
CA ALA A 414 20.57 13.46 14.20
C ALA A 414 19.84 13.68 12.86
N LEU A 415 19.47 14.92 12.59
CA LEU A 415 18.93 15.39 11.32
C LEU A 415 19.82 16.51 10.81
N GLY A 416 20.48 16.29 9.67
CA GLY A 416 21.31 17.31 9.04
C GLY A 416 20.44 18.36 8.34
N LEU A 417 20.92 19.60 8.33
CA LEU A 417 20.31 20.71 7.59
C LEU A 417 21.32 21.27 6.60
N ASN A 418 21.05 21.10 5.30
CA ASN A 418 21.89 21.64 4.25
C ASN A 418 21.38 23.02 3.83
N TRP A 419 21.77 24.08 4.55
CA TRP A 419 21.33 25.45 4.23
C TRP A 419 21.80 25.94 2.86
N ALA A 420 22.91 25.40 2.34
CA ALA A 420 23.47 25.77 1.04
C ALA A 420 22.61 25.30 -0.14
N SER A 421 21.69 24.35 0.07
CA SER A 421 20.80 23.81 -0.97
C SER A 421 19.51 24.62 -1.17
N LEU A 422 19.28 25.67 -0.36
CA LEU A 422 18.16 26.63 -0.49
C LEU A 422 18.37 27.61 -1.67
N ASN A 423 18.67 27.08 -2.85
CA ASN A 423 18.79 27.88 -4.07
C ASN A 423 17.61 27.53 -5.00
N PRO A 424 16.80 28.51 -5.45
CA PRO A 424 15.71 28.24 -6.40
C PRO A 424 16.17 27.51 -7.68
N LEU A 425 17.43 27.69 -8.11
CA LEU A 425 17.99 26.99 -9.27
C LEU A 425 18.23 25.49 -8.99
N THR A 426 18.64 25.10 -7.77
CA THR A 426 18.79 23.69 -7.40
C THR A 426 17.43 23.00 -7.28
N TRP A 427 16.38 23.76 -6.95
CA TRP A 427 15.00 23.25 -6.92
C TRP A 427 14.46 22.95 -8.31
N VAL A 428 14.78 23.79 -9.30
CA VAL A 428 14.37 23.54 -10.68
C VAL A 428 15.11 22.35 -11.27
N SER A 429 16.42 22.20 -10.99
CA SER A 429 17.17 21.04 -11.44
C SER A 429 16.77 19.73 -10.74
N SER A 430 16.36 19.79 -9.46
CA SER A 430 15.91 18.60 -8.71
C SER A 430 14.54 18.06 -9.15
N LEU A 431 13.73 18.87 -9.86
CA LEU A 431 12.47 18.40 -10.44
C LEU A 431 12.65 17.44 -11.61
N ASN A 432 13.87 17.35 -12.18
CA ASN A 432 14.23 16.45 -13.29
C ASN A 432 13.15 16.32 -14.37
N LEU A 433 12.65 17.46 -14.87
CA LEU A 433 11.54 17.56 -15.83
C LEU A 433 11.91 17.14 -17.26
N ALA A 434 13.03 16.44 -17.45
CA ALA A 434 13.44 15.98 -18.77
C ALA A 434 12.45 14.93 -19.29
N VAL A 435 11.86 15.20 -20.46
CA VAL A 435 11.08 14.19 -21.17
C VAL A 435 12.03 13.10 -21.63
N PHE A 436 11.81 11.89 -21.14
CA PHE A 436 12.73 10.79 -21.37
C PHE A 436 12.42 10.10 -22.71
N PHE A 437 13.38 10.16 -23.63
CA PHE A 437 13.35 9.51 -24.94
C PHE A 437 14.57 8.61 -25.17
N GLU A 438 15.12 8.02 -24.10
CA GLU A 438 16.24 7.09 -24.25
C GLU A 438 15.79 5.81 -24.95
N ASN A 439 16.56 5.39 -25.94
CA ASN A 439 16.32 4.20 -26.74
C ASN A 439 17.49 3.23 -26.54
N ARG A 440 17.20 2.01 -26.04
CA ARG A 440 18.21 0.94 -25.88
C ARG A 440 18.05 -0.16 -26.94
N PHE A 441 17.40 0.16 -28.06
CA PHE A 441 17.10 -0.71 -29.20
C PHE A 441 16.36 -1.99 -28.80
N SER A 442 15.48 -1.89 -27.81
CA SER A 442 14.61 -2.98 -27.35
C SER A 442 13.16 -2.50 -27.40
N PRO A 443 12.50 -2.51 -28.58
CA PRO A 443 11.26 -1.74 -28.81
C PRO A 443 10.15 -1.91 -27.78
N LEU A 444 9.99 -3.12 -27.22
CA LEU A 444 9.01 -3.37 -26.16
C LEU A 444 9.42 -2.71 -24.84
N LEU A 445 10.68 -2.83 -24.44
CA LEU A 445 11.19 -2.16 -23.23
C LEU A 445 11.28 -0.64 -23.44
N ASP A 446 11.66 -0.17 -24.63
CA ASP A 446 11.69 1.25 -24.97
C ASP A 446 10.29 1.86 -24.80
N LEU A 447 9.23 1.18 -25.26
CA LEU A 447 7.83 1.59 -25.02
C LEU A 447 7.47 1.59 -23.54
N VAL A 448 7.85 0.53 -22.81
CA VAL A 448 7.58 0.40 -21.38
C VAL A 448 8.22 1.56 -20.60
N TYR A 449 9.50 1.86 -20.85
CA TYR A 449 10.23 2.91 -20.16
C TYR A 449 9.86 4.31 -20.64
N LEU A 450 9.47 4.49 -21.91
CA LEU A 450 8.85 5.72 -22.39
C LEU A 450 7.58 6.03 -21.58
N TYR A 451 6.74 5.03 -21.33
CA TYR A 451 5.60 5.21 -20.44
C TYR A 451 6.03 5.45 -18.99
N GLY A 452 6.88 4.58 -18.43
CA GLY A 452 7.23 4.58 -17.01
C GLY A 452 7.80 5.90 -16.52
N LEU A 453 8.81 6.39 -17.23
CA LEU A 453 9.54 7.60 -16.86
C LEU A 453 8.74 8.89 -17.17
N ASN A 454 7.67 8.80 -17.96
CA ASN A 454 6.80 9.93 -18.27
C ASN A 454 5.38 9.78 -17.66
N SER A 455 5.10 8.76 -16.86
CA SER A 455 3.76 8.45 -16.35
C SER A 455 3.17 9.59 -15.52
N MET A 456 3.96 10.16 -14.61
CA MET A 456 3.58 11.34 -13.81
C MET A 456 3.33 12.57 -14.70
N LEU A 457 4.15 12.78 -15.73
CA LEU A 457 3.96 13.87 -16.68
C LEU A 457 2.66 13.70 -17.47
N ILE A 458 2.36 12.51 -17.97
CA ILE A 458 1.11 12.20 -18.68
C ILE A 458 -0.10 12.51 -17.77
N LEU A 459 -0.04 12.09 -16.51
CA LEU A 459 -1.08 12.38 -15.53
C LEU A 459 -1.26 13.89 -15.33
N ILE A 460 -0.16 14.63 -15.13
CA ILE A 460 -0.17 16.09 -14.98
C ILE A 460 -0.73 16.77 -16.23
N LEU A 461 -0.31 16.36 -17.43
CA LEU A 461 -0.79 16.94 -18.69
C LEU A 461 -2.30 16.76 -18.86
N ILE A 462 -2.84 15.58 -18.56
CA ILE A 462 -4.30 15.34 -18.62
C ILE A 462 -5.02 16.17 -17.55
N ALA A 463 -4.48 16.28 -16.34
CA ALA A 463 -5.06 17.09 -15.28
C ALA A 463 -5.03 18.59 -15.59
N VAL A 464 -3.93 19.09 -16.16
CA VAL A 464 -3.76 20.49 -16.61
C VAL A 464 -4.69 20.78 -17.77
N PHE A 465 -4.80 19.88 -18.76
CA PHE A 465 -5.77 19.98 -19.85
C PHE A 465 -7.20 20.13 -19.29
N ALA A 466 -7.59 19.24 -18.37
CA ALA A 466 -8.90 19.31 -17.72
C ALA A 466 -9.10 20.63 -16.96
N TRP A 467 -8.07 21.10 -16.26
CA TRP A 467 -8.14 22.40 -15.58
C TRP A 467 -8.32 23.55 -16.57
N ILE A 468 -7.54 23.62 -17.65
CA ILE A 468 -7.63 24.70 -18.64
C ILE A 468 -9.03 24.76 -19.25
N GLU A 469 -9.57 23.61 -19.64
CA GLU A 469 -10.88 23.50 -20.28
C GLU A 469 -12.03 23.89 -19.32
N TYR A 470 -11.93 23.49 -18.05
CA TYR A 470 -13.03 23.62 -17.09
C TYR A 470 -12.80 24.62 -15.94
N ARG A 471 -11.72 25.41 -15.96
CA ARG A 471 -11.36 26.34 -14.86
C ARG A 471 -12.44 27.35 -14.52
N ARG A 472 -13.24 27.78 -15.50
CA ARG A 472 -14.33 28.74 -15.26
C ARG A 472 -15.40 28.15 -14.35
N ASP A 473 -15.69 26.86 -14.49
CA ASP A 473 -16.73 26.16 -13.74
C ASP A 473 -16.22 25.49 -12.46
N LEU A 474 -14.91 25.16 -12.41
CA LEU A 474 -14.31 24.33 -11.36
C LEU A 474 -13.32 25.06 -10.46
N SER A 475 -12.88 26.28 -10.80
CA SER A 475 -11.79 26.94 -10.08
C SER A 475 -12.04 27.09 -8.58
N VAL A 476 -13.30 27.34 -8.23
CA VAL A 476 -13.74 27.44 -6.84
C VAL A 476 -13.85 26.04 -6.21
N ARG A 477 -14.47 25.10 -6.91
CA ARG A 477 -14.79 23.76 -6.40
C ARG A 477 -13.56 22.90 -6.13
N PHE A 478 -12.54 22.99 -6.96
CA PHE A 478 -11.35 22.12 -6.89
C PHE A 478 -10.16 22.79 -6.19
N ARG A 479 -10.38 23.99 -5.63
CA ARG A 479 -9.33 24.77 -4.97
C ARG A 479 -8.61 24.02 -3.86
N ALA A 480 -9.34 23.26 -3.03
CA ALA A 480 -8.72 22.49 -1.95
C ALA A 480 -7.74 21.42 -2.48
N LEU A 481 -8.05 20.78 -3.61
CA LEU A 481 -7.16 19.82 -4.26
C LEU A 481 -5.88 20.50 -4.74
N LEU A 482 -6.03 21.64 -5.44
CA LEU A 482 -4.88 22.39 -5.98
C LEU A 482 -4.00 23.00 -4.89
N LEU A 483 -4.59 23.44 -3.77
CA LEU A 483 -3.83 23.89 -2.61
C LEU A 483 -3.02 22.75 -1.98
N MET A 484 -3.58 21.53 -1.92
CA MET A 484 -2.83 20.36 -1.45
C MET A 484 -1.70 19.96 -2.41
N VAL A 485 -1.93 20.01 -3.73
CA VAL A 485 -0.87 19.81 -4.73
C VAL A 485 0.26 20.81 -4.52
N LEU A 486 -0.06 22.11 -4.38
CA LEU A 486 0.93 23.14 -4.10
C LEU A 486 1.69 22.89 -2.80
N ALA A 487 0.96 22.64 -1.70
CA ALA A 487 1.54 22.41 -0.39
C ALA A 487 2.49 21.21 -0.41
N LEU A 488 2.08 20.08 -0.97
CA LEU A 488 2.90 18.88 -1.05
C LEU A 488 4.12 19.06 -1.96
N THR A 489 4.00 19.79 -3.07
CA THR A 489 5.16 20.13 -3.91
C THR A 489 6.18 20.96 -3.14
N VAL A 490 5.74 21.95 -2.34
CA VAL A 490 6.66 22.73 -1.49
C VAL A 490 7.31 21.85 -0.42
N ASN A 491 6.54 20.98 0.26
CA ASN A 491 7.11 20.03 1.21
C ASN A 491 8.14 19.10 0.52
N TYR A 492 7.84 18.61 -0.68
CA TYR A 492 8.77 17.78 -1.47
C TYR A 492 10.08 18.51 -1.77
N LEU A 493 10.00 19.76 -2.24
CA LEU A 493 11.18 20.57 -2.55
C LEU A 493 12.02 20.84 -1.30
N ILE A 494 11.39 21.18 -0.17
CA ILE A 494 12.10 21.39 1.11
C ILE A 494 12.76 20.08 1.56
N MET A 495 12.01 18.97 1.61
CA MET A 495 12.54 17.70 2.11
C MET A 495 13.63 17.10 1.20
N SER A 496 13.54 17.26 -0.12
CA SER A 496 14.53 16.72 -1.06
C SER A 496 15.82 17.54 -1.15
N THR A 497 15.83 18.76 -0.61
CA THR A 497 17.01 19.64 -0.69
C THR A 497 17.57 20.01 0.67
N LEU A 498 16.73 20.41 1.62
CA LEU A 498 17.16 20.97 2.91
C LEU A 498 17.47 19.91 3.97
N LEU A 499 16.67 18.83 4.03
CA LEU A 499 16.80 17.81 5.07
C LEU A 499 17.78 16.71 4.66
N ASP A 500 18.69 16.36 5.57
CA ASP A 500 19.63 15.26 5.40
C ASP A 500 19.41 14.20 6.50
N PHE A 501 18.93 13.02 6.08
CA PHE A 501 18.63 11.90 6.97
C PHE A 501 19.90 11.08 7.23
N THR A 502 20.78 11.58 8.10
CA THR A 502 22.12 11.00 8.34
C THR A 502 22.10 9.60 8.96
N PHE A 503 20.97 9.17 9.53
CA PHE A 503 20.77 7.81 10.04
C PHE A 503 20.45 6.77 8.94
N LEU A 504 20.32 7.20 7.68
CA LEU A 504 20.17 6.32 6.52
C LEU A 504 21.40 6.38 5.62
N ILE A 505 21.64 5.28 4.93
CA ILE A 505 22.68 5.21 3.89
C ILE A 505 22.32 6.18 2.75
N ASP A 506 23.32 6.80 2.12
CA ASP A 506 23.18 7.90 1.15
C ASP A 506 22.08 7.68 0.09
N TYR A 507 21.97 6.48 -0.48
CA TYR A 507 20.99 6.20 -1.53
C TYR A 507 19.54 6.04 -1.01
N GLU A 508 19.33 5.96 0.32
CA GLU A 508 18.01 5.85 0.95
C GLU A 508 17.47 7.19 1.46
N ARG A 509 18.32 8.23 1.54
CA ARG A 509 17.95 9.52 2.15
C ARG A 509 16.80 10.23 1.45
N LEU A 510 16.69 10.09 0.13
CA LEU A 510 15.59 10.68 -0.65
C LEU A 510 14.27 9.91 -0.55
N ASN A 511 14.26 8.72 0.06
CA ASN A 511 13.07 7.86 0.10
C ASN A 511 11.88 8.54 0.79
N TYR A 512 12.11 9.33 1.86
CA TYR A 512 11.03 10.04 2.54
C TYR A 512 10.41 11.16 1.69
N ALA A 513 11.24 11.94 0.99
CA ALA A 513 10.75 12.99 0.09
C ALA A 513 9.99 12.36 -1.09
N ALA A 514 10.53 11.31 -1.70
CA ALA A 514 9.92 10.62 -2.84
C ALA A 514 8.50 10.07 -2.54
N ARG A 515 8.20 9.74 -1.28
CA ARG A 515 6.83 9.32 -0.84
C ARG A 515 5.77 10.39 -1.07
N LEU A 516 6.14 11.66 -1.28
CA LEU A 516 5.18 12.75 -1.56
C LEU A 516 4.72 12.80 -3.03
N LEU A 517 5.50 12.28 -3.98
CA LEU A 517 5.14 12.33 -5.41
C LEU A 517 3.83 11.56 -5.70
N PRO A 518 3.58 10.39 -5.10
CA PRO A 518 2.29 9.71 -5.25
C PRO A 518 1.14 10.46 -4.59
N LEU A 519 1.34 11.09 -3.43
CA LEU A 519 0.31 11.92 -2.79
C LEU A 519 -0.07 13.11 -3.68
N ILE A 520 0.90 13.79 -4.29
CA ILE A 520 0.66 14.85 -5.28
C ILE A 520 -0.21 14.32 -6.43
N SER A 521 0.15 13.15 -6.96
CA SER A 521 -0.61 12.49 -8.03
C SER A 521 -2.05 12.17 -7.61
N PHE A 522 -2.27 11.70 -6.38
CA PHE A 522 -3.60 11.39 -5.87
C PHE A 522 -4.52 12.61 -5.81
N PHE A 523 -4.01 13.77 -5.39
CA PHE A 523 -4.79 15.02 -5.38
C PHE A 523 -5.16 15.52 -6.78
N LEU A 524 -4.43 15.10 -7.82
CA LEU A 524 -4.76 15.38 -9.23
C LEU A 524 -5.77 14.39 -9.83
N VAL A 525 -6.08 13.27 -9.16
CA VAL A 525 -6.96 12.22 -9.71
C VAL A 525 -8.35 12.72 -10.11
N PRO A 526 -9.04 13.59 -9.35
CA PRO A 526 -10.34 14.12 -9.81
C PRO A 526 -10.24 14.89 -11.14
N LEU A 527 -9.15 15.62 -11.37
CA LEU A 527 -8.89 16.29 -12.66
C LEU A 527 -8.51 15.29 -13.75
N LEU A 528 -7.75 14.25 -13.43
CA LEU A 528 -7.45 13.14 -14.34
C LEU A 528 -8.73 12.44 -14.82
N ILE A 529 -9.65 12.12 -13.91
CA ILE A 529 -10.96 11.52 -14.23
C ILE A 529 -11.75 12.42 -15.18
N LEU A 530 -11.77 13.72 -14.92
CA LEU A 530 -12.46 14.70 -15.76
C LEU A 530 -11.83 14.77 -17.17
N GLY A 531 -10.50 14.86 -17.25
CA GLY A 531 -9.75 14.92 -18.50
C GLY A 531 -9.95 13.67 -19.36
N LEU A 532 -9.79 12.48 -18.75
CA LEU A 532 -10.08 11.21 -19.42
C LEU A 532 -11.54 11.12 -19.86
N GLY A 533 -12.48 11.57 -19.02
CA GLY A 533 -13.90 11.61 -19.36
C GLY A 533 -14.17 12.46 -20.60
N HIS A 534 -13.56 13.63 -20.70
CA HIS A 534 -13.65 14.51 -21.85
C HIS A 534 -13.06 13.85 -23.11
N LEU A 535 -11.82 13.36 -23.03
CA LEU A 535 -11.14 12.69 -24.15
C LEU A 535 -11.96 11.51 -24.68
N PHE A 536 -12.48 10.66 -23.80
CA PHE A 536 -13.24 9.48 -24.19
C PHE A 536 -14.62 9.79 -24.78
N VAL A 537 -15.28 10.86 -24.35
CA VAL A 537 -16.53 11.30 -24.99
C VAL A 537 -16.25 11.66 -26.45
N ASN A 538 -15.15 12.37 -26.71
CA ASN A 538 -14.77 12.78 -28.06
C ASN A 538 -14.36 11.57 -28.92
N ILE A 539 -13.58 10.63 -28.36
CA ILE A 539 -13.11 9.45 -29.09
C ILE A 539 -14.26 8.48 -29.42
N LYS A 540 -15.31 8.40 -28.59
CA LYS A 540 -16.46 7.51 -28.87
C LYS A 540 -17.18 7.82 -30.18
N GLY A 541 -17.16 9.07 -30.62
CA GLY A 541 -17.74 9.52 -31.89
C GLY A 541 -16.84 9.29 -33.13
N GLN A 542 -15.62 8.81 -32.93
CA GLN A 542 -14.62 8.69 -33.99
C GLN A 542 -14.69 7.32 -34.72
N PRO A 543 -14.03 7.17 -35.89
CA PRO A 543 -13.99 5.92 -36.64
C PRO A 543 -13.51 4.72 -35.82
N LEU A 544 -13.90 3.51 -36.23
CA LEU A 544 -13.51 2.27 -35.53
C LEU A 544 -11.99 2.12 -35.38
N ILE A 545 -11.23 2.49 -36.42
CA ILE A 545 -9.76 2.41 -36.42
C ILE A 545 -9.18 3.26 -35.29
N LEU A 546 -9.56 4.53 -35.16
CA LEU A 546 -9.05 5.39 -34.09
C LEU A 546 -9.43 4.86 -32.70
N ARG A 547 -10.65 4.36 -32.53
CA ARG A 547 -11.09 3.73 -31.28
C ARG A 547 -10.28 2.48 -30.94
N ALA A 548 -9.97 1.65 -31.93
CA ALA A 548 -9.12 0.48 -31.77
C ALA A 548 -7.67 0.87 -31.43
N CYS A 549 -7.10 1.86 -32.11
CA CYS A 549 -5.76 2.39 -31.79
C CYS A 549 -5.67 2.91 -30.35
N VAL A 550 -6.67 3.67 -29.90
CA VAL A 550 -6.74 4.15 -28.51
C VAL A 550 -6.85 2.98 -27.53
N LEU A 551 -7.69 1.98 -27.82
CA LEU A 551 -7.81 0.80 -26.97
C LEU A 551 -6.48 0.04 -26.86
N VAL A 552 -5.78 -0.18 -27.98
CA VAL A 552 -4.46 -0.82 -28.01
C VAL A 552 -3.45 0.00 -27.21
N GLY A 553 -3.44 1.33 -27.35
CA GLY A 553 -2.57 2.21 -26.56
C GLY A 553 -2.84 2.12 -25.06
N ILE A 554 -4.11 2.04 -24.63
CA ILE A 554 -4.48 1.86 -23.23
C ILE A 554 -4.04 0.49 -22.70
N VAL A 555 -4.19 -0.58 -23.51
CA VAL A 555 -3.70 -1.93 -23.14
C VAL A 555 -2.18 -1.93 -22.99
N ALA A 556 -1.46 -1.23 -23.89
CA ALA A 556 -0.01 -1.07 -23.78
C ALA A 556 0.37 -0.34 -22.49
N ILE A 557 -0.30 0.78 -22.15
CA ILE A 557 -0.10 1.51 -20.88
C ILE A 557 -0.34 0.59 -19.67
N ALA A 558 -1.43 -0.18 -19.67
CA ALA A 558 -1.73 -1.09 -18.57
C ALA A 558 -0.68 -2.20 -18.43
N SER A 559 -0.20 -2.75 -19.54
CA SER A 559 0.84 -3.80 -19.55
C SER A 559 2.20 -3.25 -19.11
N SER A 560 2.55 -2.03 -19.53
CA SER A 560 3.75 -1.33 -19.06
C SER A 560 3.67 -1.01 -17.58
N SER A 561 2.51 -0.53 -17.11
CA SER A 561 2.25 -0.27 -15.69
C SER A 561 2.35 -1.55 -14.84
N PHE A 562 1.84 -2.68 -15.35
CA PHE A 562 2.00 -3.99 -14.72
C PHE A 562 3.47 -4.39 -14.57
N TYR A 563 4.27 -4.31 -15.65
CA TYR A 563 5.70 -4.62 -15.60
C TYR A 563 6.47 -3.71 -14.62
N LEU A 564 6.19 -2.40 -14.68
CA LEU A 564 6.87 -1.37 -13.90
C LEU A 564 6.41 -1.29 -12.44
N SER A 565 5.32 -1.97 -12.06
CA SER A 565 4.88 -2.02 -10.66
C SER A 565 5.84 -2.81 -9.77
N TYR A 566 6.73 -3.61 -10.37
CA TYR A 566 7.64 -4.50 -9.67
C TYR A 566 9.11 -4.12 -9.90
N PRO A 567 10.02 -4.44 -8.96
CA PRO A 567 11.46 -4.40 -9.18
C PRO A 567 11.91 -5.09 -10.46
N ARG A 568 12.85 -4.46 -11.16
CA ARG A 568 13.35 -4.91 -12.46
C ARG A 568 14.86 -5.09 -12.44
N ARG A 569 15.30 -6.05 -13.24
CA ARG A 569 16.70 -6.25 -13.62
C ARG A 569 16.70 -6.46 -15.13
N ASP A 570 16.83 -5.37 -15.86
CA ASP A 570 16.76 -5.35 -17.31
C ASP A 570 17.76 -4.34 -17.90
N ALA A 571 17.58 -4.06 -19.19
CA ALA A 571 18.45 -3.16 -19.92
C ALA A 571 18.42 -1.72 -19.41
N TYR A 572 17.38 -1.26 -18.71
CA TYR A 572 17.23 0.13 -18.24
C TYR A 572 17.48 0.26 -16.73
N GLU A 573 17.08 -0.73 -15.94
CA GLU A 573 17.19 -0.68 -14.49
C GLU A 573 17.77 -1.97 -13.91
N SER A 574 18.67 -1.83 -12.94
CA SER A 574 19.22 -2.94 -12.17
C SER A 574 18.97 -2.66 -10.69
N ASN A 575 17.85 -3.19 -10.16
CA ASN A 575 17.55 -3.07 -8.74
C ASN A 575 18.68 -3.72 -7.91
N ARG A 576 18.99 -3.12 -6.77
CA ARG A 576 20.05 -3.55 -5.84
C ARG A 576 19.51 -4.40 -4.69
N GLY A 577 18.22 -4.28 -4.38
CA GLY A 577 17.58 -5.04 -3.30
C GLY A 577 17.31 -6.48 -3.70
N PHE A 578 17.70 -7.41 -2.85
CA PHE A 578 17.34 -8.82 -2.93
C PHE A 578 16.19 -9.10 -1.96
N ASN A 579 15.32 -10.06 -2.30
CA ASN A 579 14.38 -10.61 -1.32
C ASN A 579 15.07 -11.56 -0.34
N VAL A 580 14.45 -11.75 0.82
CA VAL A 580 14.79 -12.84 1.74
C VAL A 580 14.54 -14.17 1.04
N SER A 581 15.53 -15.06 1.13
CA SER A 581 15.53 -16.40 0.54
C SER A 581 15.46 -17.49 1.61
N GLN A 582 15.19 -18.72 1.19
CA GLN A 582 15.23 -19.87 2.09
C GLN A 582 16.63 -20.04 2.70
N ALA A 583 17.69 -19.81 1.93
CA ALA A 583 19.05 -19.89 2.46
C ALA A 583 19.33 -18.86 3.55
N ASP A 584 18.71 -17.67 3.50
CA ASP A 584 18.86 -16.66 4.55
C ASP A 584 18.21 -17.15 5.87
N ILE A 585 17.03 -17.79 5.80
CA ILE A 585 16.36 -18.42 6.94
C ILE A 585 17.19 -19.59 7.50
N ASP A 586 17.64 -20.49 6.63
CA ASP A 586 18.45 -21.64 7.01
C ASP A 586 19.77 -21.20 7.68
N ALA A 587 20.35 -20.09 7.21
CA ALA A 587 21.55 -19.51 7.82
C ALA A 587 21.31 -18.99 9.23
N VAL A 588 20.18 -18.33 9.49
CA VAL A 588 19.81 -17.89 10.85
C VAL A 588 19.70 -19.08 11.79
N HIS A 589 18.98 -20.14 11.39
CA HIS A 589 18.85 -21.34 12.21
C HIS A 589 20.20 -22.05 12.41
N LEU A 590 21.07 -22.08 11.39
CA LEU A 590 22.40 -22.65 11.54
C LEU A 590 23.23 -21.87 12.56
N VAL A 591 23.24 -20.53 12.49
CA VAL A 591 23.94 -19.67 13.46
C VAL A 591 23.47 -19.98 14.88
N GLU A 592 22.15 -19.97 15.14
CA GLU A 592 21.60 -20.28 16.47
C GLU A 592 22.00 -21.68 16.95
N SER A 593 21.98 -22.68 16.06
CA SER A 593 22.39 -24.03 16.40
C SER A 593 23.89 -24.14 16.72
N MET A 594 24.75 -23.40 16.00
CA MET A 594 26.19 -23.39 16.19
C MET A 594 26.61 -22.61 17.43
N ALA A 595 25.85 -21.59 17.81
CA ALA A 595 26.06 -20.84 19.04
C ALA A 595 25.74 -21.66 20.30
N ALA A 596 24.87 -22.68 20.18
CA ALA A 596 24.54 -23.62 21.27
C ALA A 596 24.09 -22.92 22.58
N GLY A 597 23.39 -21.79 22.46
CA GLY A 597 22.90 -20.99 23.59
C GLY A 597 23.91 -20.02 24.20
N VAL A 598 25.13 -19.93 23.65
CA VAL A 598 26.13 -18.92 24.04
C VAL A 598 25.82 -17.58 23.36
N PRO A 599 25.94 -16.43 24.04
CA PRO A 599 25.82 -15.11 23.42
C PRO A 599 26.76 -14.93 22.23
N TYR A 600 26.25 -14.38 21.12
CA TYR A 600 27.00 -14.20 19.89
C TYR A 600 26.59 -12.91 19.16
N LEU A 601 27.49 -12.40 18.33
CA LEU A 601 27.21 -11.32 17.38
C LEU A 601 27.19 -11.86 15.96
N ALA A 602 26.21 -11.46 15.14
CA ALA A 602 26.18 -11.85 13.73
C ALA A 602 26.28 -10.62 12.82
N LEU A 603 27.22 -10.65 11.88
CA LEU A 603 27.40 -9.66 10.83
C LEU A 603 26.90 -10.22 9.51
N ALA A 604 25.77 -9.71 9.03
CA ALA A 604 25.12 -10.16 7.81
C ALA A 604 24.50 -8.99 7.03
N ASN A 605 23.93 -9.25 5.86
CA ASN A 605 23.21 -8.21 5.12
C ASN A 605 21.77 -7.98 5.67
N GLN A 606 21.04 -7.06 5.03
CA GLN A 606 19.65 -6.72 5.39
C GLN A 606 18.69 -7.91 5.36
N SER A 607 18.81 -8.80 4.37
CA SER A 607 17.87 -9.92 4.18
C SER A 607 18.01 -10.96 5.29
N VAL A 608 19.25 -11.35 5.59
CA VAL A 608 19.53 -12.27 6.70
C VAL A 608 19.15 -11.65 8.05
N SER A 609 19.44 -10.36 8.25
CA SER A 609 19.09 -9.66 9.50
C SER A 609 17.59 -9.55 9.72
N ALA A 610 16.80 -9.36 8.64
CA ALA A 610 15.35 -9.36 8.71
C ALA A 610 14.77 -10.75 8.96
N ALA A 611 15.34 -11.79 8.34
CA ALA A 611 15.01 -13.18 8.66
C ALA A 611 15.28 -13.49 10.14
N ALA A 612 16.41 -13.01 10.69
CA ALA A 612 16.74 -13.20 12.10
C ALA A 612 15.64 -12.66 13.03
N ILE A 613 15.17 -11.43 12.82
CA ILE A 613 14.07 -10.84 13.62
C ILE A 613 12.82 -11.73 13.57
N GLN A 614 12.44 -12.23 12.40
CA GLN A 614 11.24 -13.05 12.26
C GLN A 614 11.39 -14.42 12.94
N GLU A 615 12.53 -15.08 12.76
CA GLU A 615 12.71 -16.47 13.21
C GLU A 615 13.07 -16.58 14.70
N ILE A 616 13.80 -15.61 15.25
CA ILE A 616 14.34 -15.70 16.63
C ILE A 616 13.88 -14.55 17.53
N GLY A 617 13.11 -13.61 16.99
CA GLY A 617 12.46 -12.53 17.73
C GLY A 617 13.38 -11.35 18.08
N PHE A 618 12.86 -10.49 18.96
CA PHE A 618 13.48 -9.23 19.40
C PHE A 618 14.46 -9.47 20.58
N ARG A 619 15.63 -10.06 20.33
CA ARG A 619 16.71 -10.21 21.32
C ARG A 619 17.76 -9.10 21.18
N TYR A 620 18.15 -8.46 22.29
CA TYR A 620 19.05 -7.30 22.29
C TYR A 620 20.16 -7.42 23.36
N TYR A 621 21.31 -6.81 23.08
CA TYR A 621 22.37 -6.51 24.04
C TYR A 621 22.33 -5.02 24.38
N GLY A 622 21.66 -4.67 25.48
CA GLY A 622 21.28 -3.27 25.72
C GLY A 622 20.29 -2.80 24.65
N ASP A 623 20.64 -1.75 23.91
CA ASP A 623 19.85 -1.25 22.78
C ASP A 623 20.31 -1.81 21.41
N LEU A 624 21.33 -2.68 21.41
CA LEU A 624 21.91 -3.25 20.19
C LEU A 624 21.21 -4.55 19.80
N PHE A 625 20.59 -4.58 18.62
CA PHE A 625 20.19 -5.84 18.00
C PHE A 625 21.44 -6.54 17.45
N PHE A 626 21.60 -7.83 17.76
CA PHE A 626 22.83 -8.59 17.50
C PHE A 626 23.01 -9.02 16.03
N TYR A 627 22.09 -8.59 15.15
CA TYR A 627 22.26 -8.56 13.70
C TYR A 627 22.21 -7.10 13.21
N PRO A 628 22.86 -6.75 12.08
CA PRO A 628 23.05 -5.36 11.66
C PRO A 628 21.80 -4.75 11.01
N ILE A 629 20.81 -4.43 11.84
CA ILE A 629 19.65 -3.60 11.47
C ILE A 629 19.31 -2.64 12.62
N PRO A 630 19.12 -1.32 12.36
CA PRO A 630 19.05 -0.64 11.06
C PRO A 630 20.40 -0.50 10.35
N THR A 631 20.35 -0.27 9.04
CA THR A 631 21.52 -0.25 8.15
C THR A 631 22.38 1.01 8.24
N GLY A 632 21.89 2.05 8.91
CA GLY A 632 22.72 3.20 9.29
C GLY A 632 23.41 3.06 10.64
N GLY A 633 23.25 1.92 11.33
CA GLY A 633 23.87 1.67 12.63
C GLY A 633 25.34 1.21 12.55
N GLU A 634 26.05 1.33 13.67
CA GLU A 634 27.47 0.95 13.79
C GLU A 634 27.73 -0.49 13.41
N LEU A 635 26.83 -1.41 13.78
CA LEU A 635 26.98 -2.83 13.47
C LEU A 635 26.92 -3.13 11.96
N TYR A 636 26.12 -2.37 11.20
CA TYR A 636 26.10 -2.51 9.73
C TYR A 636 27.39 -1.95 9.11
N ALA A 637 27.97 -0.89 9.69
CA ALA A 637 29.29 -0.42 9.29
C ALA A 637 30.38 -1.49 9.54
N SER A 638 30.32 -2.21 10.66
CA SER A 638 31.21 -3.36 10.93
C SER A 638 31.02 -4.51 9.94
N PHE A 639 29.78 -4.80 9.54
CA PHE A 639 29.52 -5.75 8.46
C PHE A 639 30.16 -5.30 7.13
N LEU A 640 30.06 -4.01 6.78
CA LEU A 640 30.73 -3.48 5.59
C LEU A 640 32.26 -3.56 5.70
N ALA A 641 32.83 -3.24 6.87
CA ALA A 641 34.26 -3.37 7.14
C ALA A 641 34.74 -4.82 6.98
N MET A 642 34.01 -5.80 7.52
CA MET A 642 34.31 -7.23 7.31
C MET A 642 34.21 -7.66 5.84
N ASN A 643 33.31 -7.07 5.05
CA ASN A 643 33.26 -7.34 3.61
C ASN A 643 34.47 -6.80 2.86
N GLU A 644 35.05 -5.69 3.32
CA GLU A 644 36.25 -5.08 2.74
C GLU A 644 37.53 -5.80 3.18
N SER A 645 37.64 -6.13 4.47
CA SER A 645 38.80 -6.76 5.10
C SER A 645 38.37 -7.75 6.21
N PRO A 646 38.10 -9.03 5.89
CA PRO A 646 37.65 -10.02 6.89
C PRO A 646 38.83 -10.59 7.70
N THR A 647 39.40 -9.76 8.58
CA THR A 647 40.49 -10.16 9.49
C THR A 647 39.96 -10.39 10.92
N ARG A 648 40.77 -11.05 11.75
CA ARG A 648 40.46 -11.24 13.18
C ARG A 648 40.34 -9.89 13.89
N ASP A 649 41.27 -8.96 13.64
CA ASP A 649 41.22 -7.60 14.19
C ASP A 649 39.92 -6.86 13.86
N THR A 650 39.40 -6.98 12.62
CA THR A 650 38.12 -6.36 12.24
C THR A 650 36.93 -7.03 12.94
N ALA A 651 37.00 -8.33 13.19
CA ALA A 651 35.99 -9.04 13.97
C ALA A 651 36.03 -8.63 15.47
N GLU A 652 37.22 -8.45 16.05
CA GLU A 652 37.41 -7.95 17.41
C GLU A 652 36.83 -6.52 17.57
N GLN A 653 37.13 -5.63 16.63
CA GLN A 653 36.55 -4.27 16.61
C GLN A 653 35.01 -4.29 16.54
N ALA A 654 34.42 -5.27 15.86
CA ALA A 654 32.97 -5.39 15.83
C ALA A 654 32.38 -5.84 17.18
N LEU A 655 33.09 -6.70 17.94
CA LEU A 655 32.68 -7.10 19.29
C LEU A 655 32.79 -5.95 20.30
N GLU A 656 33.70 -5.01 20.13
CA GLU A 656 33.82 -3.82 20.99
C GLU A 656 32.54 -2.95 21.02
N ILE A 657 31.69 -3.06 19.99
CA ILE A 657 30.40 -2.36 19.90
C ILE A 657 29.38 -2.97 20.88
N VAL A 658 29.52 -4.26 21.22
CA VAL A 658 28.61 -4.93 22.14
C VAL A 658 28.81 -4.33 23.54
N PRO A 659 27.75 -3.83 24.20
CA PRO A 659 27.88 -3.29 25.55
C PRO A 659 28.50 -4.30 26.51
N GLN A 660 29.32 -3.84 27.46
CA GLN A 660 30.14 -4.67 28.38
C GLN A 660 29.38 -5.75 29.17
N HIS A 661 28.05 -5.74 29.20
CA HIS A 661 27.22 -6.76 29.84
C HIS A 661 26.93 -7.99 28.96
N GLY A 662 27.43 -8.04 27.73
CA GLY A 662 27.09 -9.09 26.76
C GLY A 662 27.88 -10.40 26.87
N ASP A 663 29.06 -10.40 27.49
CA ASP A 663 30.01 -11.54 27.49
C ASP A 663 30.13 -12.25 26.12
N VAL A 664 30.03 -11.48 25.02
CA VAL A 664 30.00 -12.01 23.66
C VAL A 664 31.44 -12.21 23.20
N THR A 665 31.84 -13.47 23.04
CA THR A 665 33.17 -13.88 22.56
C THR A 665 33.12 -14.56 21.19
N THR A 666 31.91 -14.84 20.69
CA THR A 666 31.73 -15.47 19.37
C THR A 666 31.10 -14.50 18.39
N LEU A 667 31.72 -14.36 17.22
CA LEU A 667 31.21 -13.61 16.08
C LEU A 667 30.96 -14.51 14.88
N PHE A 668 29.78 -14.38 14.28
CA PHE A 668 29.45 -15.00 13.01
C PHE A 668 29.45 -13.96 11.89
N PHE A 669 30.21 -14.20 10.83
CA PHE A 669 30.21 -13.38 9.63
C PHE A 669 29.58 -14.15 8.47
N LEU A 670 28.55 -13.58 7.86
CA LEU A 670 27.75 -14.22 6.82
C LEU A 670 27.90 -13.47 5.49
N VAL A 671 28.31 -14.19 4.45
CA VAL A 671 28.56 -13.65 3.11
C VAL A 671 27.68 -14.36 2.09
N ASN A 672 26.71 -13.63 1.52
CA ASN A 672 25.93 -14.12 0.39
C ASN A 672 26.75 -14.06 -0.91
N ASN A 673 26.58 -15.05 -1.78
CA ASN A 673 27.33 -15.15 -3.03
C ASN A 673 27.04 -14.04 -4.05
N TYR A 674 25.90 -13.36 -3.90
CA TYR A 674 25.48 -12.26 -4.76
C TYR A 674 26.11 -10.91 -4.37
N TRP A 675 26.86 -10.87 -3.27
CA TRP A 675 27.62 -9.68 -2.88
C TRP A 675 28.75 -9.44 -3.89
N TRP A 676 28.99 -8.17 -4.24
CA TRP A 676 29.80 -7.80 -5.41
C TRP A 676 31.26 -8.30 -5.35
N ASN A 677 31.82 -8.50 -4.15
CA ASN A 677 33.17 -9.00 -3.92
C ASN A 677 33.18 -10.38 -3.20
N ALA A 678 32.05 -11.09 -3.19
CA ALA A 678 31.88 -12.31 -2.40
C ALA A 678 33.02 -13.33 -2.59
N PRO A 679 33.51 -13.64 -3.82
CA PRO A 679 34.56 -14.65 -3.99
C PRO A 679 35.85 -14.31 -3.22
N ARG A 680 36.30 -13.05 -3.26
CA ARG A 680 37.50 -12.61 -2.54
C ARG A 680 37.25 -12.60 -1.04
N THR A 681 36.12 -12.07 -0.60
CA THR A 681 35.76 -12.00 0.82
C THR A 681 35.68 -13.40 1.44
N ILE A 682 35.06 -14.35 0.74
CA ILE A 682 34.92 -15.75 1.16
C ILE A 682 36.30 -16.41 1.33
N GLU A 683 37.16 -16.34 0.30
CA GLU A 683 38.48 -16.97 0.38
C GLU A 683 39.36 -16.32 1.46
N THR A 684 39.22 -15.02 1.68
CA THR A 684 39.97 -14.33 2.75
C THR A 684 39.46 -14.73 4.13
N ALA A 685 38.14 -14.77 4.34
CA ALA A 685 37.53 -15.16 5.61
C ALA A 685 37.84 -16.63 5.98
N LYS A 686 37.91 -17.54 4.99
CA LYS A 686 38.34 -18.94 5.23
C LYS A 686 39.72 -19.06 5.85
N MET A 687 40.62 -18.10 5.61
CA MET A 687 41.98 -18.12 6.15
C MET A 687 42.06 -17.56 7.58
N THR A 688 41.06 -16.79 8.01
CA THR A 688 41.11 -16.05 9.29
C THR A 688 40.10 -16.56 10.32
N ALA A 689 39.04 -17.23 9.90
CA ALA A 689 38.00 -17.79 10.75
C ALA A 689 38.43 -19.13 11.39
N ASP A 690 37.85 -19.44 12.55
CA ASP A 690 38.08 -20.69 13.29
C ASP A 690 37.27 -21.86 12.72
N ASP A 691 36.07 -21.59 12.20
CA ASP A 691 35.26 -22.56 11.47
C ASP A 691 34.47 -21.87 10.34
N TRP A 692 34.07 -22.64 9.32
CA TRP A 692 33.19 -22.14 8.27
C TRP A 692 32.25 -23.22 7.71
N ARG A 693 31.11 -22.77 7.21
CA ARG A 693 30.09 -23.60 6.54
C ARG A 693 29.58 -22.92 5.28
N SER A 694 29.06 -23.71 4.36
CA SER A 694 28.37 -23.23 3.16
C SER A 694 26.94 -23.77 3.14
N LEU A 695 25.99 -22.93 2.74
CA LEU A 695 24.56 -23.20 2.73
C LEU A 695 23.96 -22.97 1.35
N GLY A 696 22.89 -23.71 1.05
CA GLY A 696 22.11 -23.57 -0.19
C GLY A 696 22.96 -23.71 -1.45
N ASP A 697 23.79 -24.76 -1.53
CA ASP A 697 24.73 -24.98 -2.64
C ASP A 697 25.67 -23.78 -2.92
N GLY A 698 26.15 -23.12 -1.86
CA GLY A 698 27.04 -21.96 -1.98
C GLY A 698 26.32 -20.63 -2.19
N GLN A 699 25.04 -20.55 -1.79
CA GLN A 699 24.31 -19.28 -1.72
C GLN A 699 24.80 -18.39 -0.59
N ILE A 700 25.12 -18.98 0.58
CA ILE A 700 25.63 -18.25 1.75
C ILE A 700 26.83 -19.00 2.34
N TYR A 701 27.83 -18.24 2.77
CA TYR A 701 28.98 -18.73 3.52
C TYR A 701 28.96 -18.12 4.91
N LEU A 702 29.13 -18.97 5.92
CA LEU A 702 29.14 -18.60 7.33
C LEU A 702 30.53 -18.85 7.88
N PHE A 703 31.07 -17.87 8.59
CA PHE A 703 32.39 -17.90 9.22
C PHE A 703 32.23 -17.64 10.71
N ARG A 704 32.84 -18.46 11.55
CA ARG A 704 32.84 -18.33 13.01
C ARG A 704 34.21 -17.86 13.49
N TYR A 705 34.21 -16.86 14.35
CA TYR A 705 35.38 -16.34 15.05
C TYR A 705 35.13 -16.49 16.56
N ASP A 706 36.04 -17.16 17.25
CA ASP A 706 36.10 -17.23 18.71
C ASP A 706 37.27 -16.31 19.18
N LEU A 707 36.90 -15.23 19.88
CA LEU A 707 37.75 -14.07 20.17
C LEU A 707 38.00 -13.89 21.67
#